data_AF-A0A3B3ZX46-F1
#
_entry.id   AF-A0A3B3ZX46-F1
#
_cell.length_a   1.000
_cell.length_b   1.000
_cell.length_c   1.000
_cell.angle_alpha   90.00
_cell.angle_beta   90.00
_cell.angle_gamma   90.00
#
_symmetry.space_group_name_H-M   'P 1'
#
loop_
_entity.id
_entity.type
_entity.pdbx_description
1 polymer ?
#
loop_
_entity_poly.entity_id
_entity_poly.type
_entity_poly.pdbx_seq_one_letter_code
_entity_poly.pdbx_strand_id
1 'polypeptide(L)'
;FQTRLRRACNVNNNSNTEGKPQKKAKLKEPLRRTKTKENRQKRGDVHSPSTVYVQVVGAGTRDSPASLYVFSEFNRYLFNCGEGTQRLMQEHKLKAARLDNIFLTRLSWENVGGLSGMILTLKDTGVPECVLSGPPQLKSHTDETMTVTQVPIFGMYLTLTTWRPHAHHGGSMYLTLTTRGSMYLTLTTRGRLKTDTSLTCISCCGVPCKYNKYLLCVIFVFRGTAAIGPLIKALKEGRNVEFEGREICPEQVCTPTDPGPVFLVLECPSEEFIPEVCSNPQLHVSGADDPAALVVHMCPESVLRSGQYQHWMESFPSSTEHLILNENSCTVHNVRSHKLQTQLHMIHSEVFPRLHRVKEPQATLHVPNIRAECLLKYQLRPVMGWHRDAIPVCDDEQFMREASEVPLFVEEVEKSRKLLAGPYPEVVFLGTGSALPMKTRNVSGTLLNISPTQSLLLDCGEGTFGQLCRHYGDQVDEALCKITSVFISHMHADHHTGLLKLLYQRQRALSSLGQDFAPVFLMGPTHIMSWLNQYHEACEDLLKHVSFIPNRSLSADADGTKPRTQSLIQALLKKNSLSQFETCLVRHCKNSFACSLSHSSGWKLSFSGDTMPCDDLVNIGRDSTLLIHEATLEDALEEEAVEKRHSTTSQAIGVGMKMNAEFIILNHFSQRYAKVPLFSSDFSDRVGVSFDHMRVRFRDLKQLPFLTPALKTLFAEDLSEMEEERERRELRNPKASAPPKRDNLQPQGGAKRESETVPTDAKRLKTR
;
A
#
# COMPACT_ATOMS: atom_id res chain seq x y z
N PHE A 1 -23.89 9.95 -6.91
CA PHE A 1 -23.86 10.43 -5.52
C PHE A 1 -23.51 11.91 -5.49
N GLN A 2 -24.43 12.74 -5.95
CA GLN A 2 -24.47 14.19 -5.73
C GLN A 2 -25.95 14.55 -5.94
N THR A 3 -26.47 15.47 -5.12
CA THR A 3 -27.84 16.02 -5.14
C THR A 3 -29.00 15.07 -4.77
N ARG A 4 -29.25 14.90 -3.47
CA ARG A 4 -30.58 14.97 -2.82
C ARG A 4 -30.44 14.62 -1.34
N LEU A 5 -30.19 15.63 -0.50
CA LEU A 5 -30.44 15.64 0.95
C LEU A 5 -30.17 17.06 1.47
N ARG A 6 -30.99 17.99 1.01
CA ARG A 6 -31.15 19.33 1.61
C ARG A 6 -32.64 19.65 1.55
N ARG A 7 -33.33 19.43 2.66
CA ARG A 7 -34.57 20.09 3.14
C ARG A 7 -35.33 19.12 4.05
N ALA A 8 -35.18 19.31 5.36
CA ALA A 8 -36.23 19.22 6.37
C ALA A 8 -35.57 19.34 7.75
N CYS A 9 -35.18 20.56 8.13
CA CYS A 9 -35.00 20.91 9.53
C CYS A 9 -35.98 22.04 9.86
N ASN A 10 -36.82 21.75 10.85
CA ASN A 10 -37.67 22.61 11.69
C ASN A 10 -39.17 22.33 11.56
N VAL A 11 -39.72 21.55 12.50
CA VAL A 11 -40.85 21.96 13.37
C VAL A 11 -40.75 21.23 14.73
N ASN A 12 -40.72 22.05 15.79
CA ASN A 12 -41.06 21.90 17.21
C ASN A 12 -41.46 20.57 17.89
N ASN A 13 -40.79 20.37 19.04
CA ASN A 13 -41.25 20.13 20.43
C ASN A 13 -42.23 19.02 20.86
N ASN A 14 -41.81 18.41 21.99
CA ASN A 14 -42.54 17.73 23.07
C ASN A 14 -43.07 16.31 22.85
N SER A 15 -42.44 15.33 23.50
CA SER A 15 -42.97 14.74 24.75
C SER A 15 -42.04 13.64 25.28
N ASN A 16 -41.92 13.64 26.62
CA ASN A 16 -41.20 12.69 27.45
C ASN A 16 -41.70 11.25 27.27
N THR A 17 -40.80 10.28 27.24
CA THR A 17 -40.96 9.02 27.98
C THR A 17 -39.58 8.43 28.29
N GLU A 18 -39.41 8.08 29.55
CA GLU A 18 -38.18 7.62 30.18
C GLU A 18 -37.80 6.21 29.71
N GLY A 19 -36.54 6.03 29.31
CA GLY A 19 -35.95 4.74 28.98
C GLY A 19 -34.45 4.76 29.26
N LYS A 20 -34.02 3.87 30.16
CA LYS A 20 -32.65 3.71 30.72
C LYS A 20 -31.52 3.95 29.70
N PRO A 21 -30.38 4.56 30.11
CA PRO A 21 -29.31 4.90 29.18
C PRO A 21 -28.59 3.62 28.72
N GLN A 22 -28.85 3.21 27.48
CA GLN A 22 -27.89 2.37 26.75
C GLN A 22 -26.57 3.14 26.69
N LYS A 23 -25.50 2.57 27.25
CA LYS A 23 -24.14 3.06 27.08
C LYS A 23 -23.80 3.03 25.59
N LYS A 24 -24.10 4.11 24.87
CA LYS A 24 -23.43 4.43 23.60
C LYS A 24 -21.94 4.43 23.91
N ALA A 25 -21.20 3.52 23.31
CA ALA A 25 -19.75 3.57 23.32
C ALA A 25 -19.36 4.96 22.78
N LYS A 26 -18.92 5.84 23.68
CA LYS A 26 -18.38 7.13 23.29
C LYS A 26 -17.20 6.83 22.36
N LEU A 27 -17.30 7.29 21.11
CA LEU A 27 -16.11 7.55 20.30
C LEU A 27 -15.12 8.30 21.20
N LYS A 28 -14.04 7.63 21.60
CA LYS A 28 -12.95 8.24 22.37
C LYS A 28 -12.15 9.07 21.38
N GLU A 29 -12.65 10.25 21.10
CA GLU A 29 -12.24 11.08 19.97
C GLU A 29 -11.21 12.18 20.34
N PRO A 30 -10.50 12.72 19.34
CA PRO A 30 -9.14 13.30 19.33
C PRO A 30 -8.95 14.63 20.07
N LEU A 31 -9.95 15.08 20.84
CA LEU A 31 -9.94 16.32 21.62
C LEU A 31 -8.82 16.37 22.67
N ARG A 32 -8.27 15.23 23.10
CA ARG A 32 -7.13 15.20 24.03
C ARG A 32 -5.85 15.71 23.37
N ARG A 33 -5.66 15.55 22.05
CA ARG A 33 -4.42 15.91 21.32
C ARG A 33 -4.29 17.41 21.10
N THR A 34 -5.32 18.06 20.56
CA THR A 34 -5.38 19.52 20.42
C THR A 34 -5.26 20.16 21.79
N LYS A 35 -5.98 19.63 22.80
CA LYS A 35 -5.84 20.10 24.19
C LYS A 35 -4.45 19.85 24.78
N THR A 36 -3.70 18.82 24.40
CA THR A 36 -2.34 18.58 24.92
C THR A 36 -1.32 19.49 24.24
N LYS A 37 -1.45 19.72 22.92
CA LYS A 37 -0.61 20.67 22.16
C LYS A 37 -0.89 22.11 22.58
N GLU A 38 -2.17 22.49 22.70
CA GLU A 38 -2.62 23.78 23.24
C GLU A 38 -2.27 23.96 24.73
N ASN A 39 -2.43 22.94 25.58
CA ASN A 39 -2.04 23.04 26.99
C ASN A 39 -0.52 23.13 27.18
N ARG A 40 0.29 22.60 26.25
CA ARG A 40 1.75 22.73 26.27
C ARG A 40 2.19 24.12 25.82
N GLN A 41 1.63 24.63 24.72
CA GLN A 41 1.83 26.03 24.31
C GLN A 41 1.40 27.01 25.40
N LYS A 42 0.29 26.73 26.12
CA LYS A 42 -0.16 27.52 27.27
C LYS A 42 0.73 27.40 28.52
N ARG A 43 1.55 26.35 28.63
CA ARG A 43 2.45 26.12 29.79
C ARG A 43 3.88 26.65 29.58
N GLY A 44 4.22 27.12 28.37
CA GLY A 44 5.55 27.69 28.08
C GLY A 44 6.71 26.69 28.19
N ASP A 45 6.41 25.39 28.21
CA ASP A 45 7.38 24.32 28.44
C ASP A 45 7.99 23.87 27.09
N VAL A 46 8.84 24.73 26.51
CA VAL A 46 9.56 24.46 25.25
C VAL A 46 10.76 23.56 25.57
N HIS A 47 10.52 22.26 25.72
CA HIS A 47 11.60 21.29 25.92
C HIS A 47 11.87 20.52 24.63
N SER A 48 13.08 20.68 24.08
CA SER A 48 13.60 19.86 22.96
C SER A 48 13.44 18.36 23.28
N PRO A 49 13.08 17.52 22.29
CA PRO A 49 12.85 16.09 22.50
C PRO A 49 14.05 15.41 23.16
N SER A 50 13.78 14.55 24.15
CA SER A 50 14.85 13.80 24.82
C SER A 50 15.35 12.63 23.99
N THR A 51 14.52 12.13 23.07
CA THR A 51 14.86 11.05 22.15
C THR A 51 14.43 11.39 20.74
N VAL A 52 15.33 11.19 19.79
CA VAL A 52 15.06 11.34 18.35
C VAL A 52 15.70 10.15 17.63
N TYR A 53 14.93 9.50 16.77
CA TYR A 53 15.37 8.35 15.99
C TYR A 53 15.09 8.58 14.51
N VAL A 54 16.02 8.16 13.66
CA VAL A 54 15.84 7.96 12.22
C VAL A 54 15.74 6.45 12.00
N GLN A 55 14.60 5.96 11.51
CA GLN A 55 14.35 4.54 11.32
C GLN A 55 14.07 4.20 9.86
N VAL A 56 14.67 3.13 9.35
CA VAL A 56 14.36 2.60 8.02
C VAL A 56 13.00 1.91 8.05
N VAL A 57 12.08 2.33 7.17
CA VAL A 57 10.82 1.61 6.92
C VAL A 57 11.02 0.64 5.77
N GLY A 58 11.43 1.17 4.62
CA GLY A 58 11.81 0.42 3.43
C GLY A 58 13.23 0.77 3.01
N ALA A 59 14.00 -0.24 2.61
CA ALA A 59 15.44 -0.13 2.41
C ALA A 59 15.85 0.28 0.98
N GLY A 60 14.89 0.52 0.09
CA GLY A 60 15.16 0.83 -1.32
C GLY A 60 15.49 -0.38 -2.19
N THR A 61 15.24 -1.61 -1.70
CA THR A 61 15.40 -2.83 -2.51
C THR A 61 14.45 -2.83 -3.70
N ARG A 62 14.70 -3.67 -4.71
CA ARG A 62 13.80 -3.75 -5.88
C ARG A 62 12.33 -3.97 -5.50
N ASP A 63 12.08 -4.75 -4.45
CA ASP A 63 10.74 -5.09 -3.96
C ASP A 63 10.19 -4.16 -2.84
N SER A 64 10.99 -3.23 -2.30
CA SER A 64 10.60 -2.31 -1.23
C SER A 64 11.03 -0.86 -1.52
N PRO A 65 10.20 0.15 -1.25
CA PRO A 65 10.56 1.54 -1.52
C PRO A 65 11.67 2.01 -0.56
N ALA A 66 12.39 3.06 -0.93
CA ALA A 66 13.28 3.78 -0.02
C ALA A 66 12.42 4.74 0.84
N SER A 67 12.30 4.47 2.13
CA SER A 67 11.48 5.29 3.04
C SER A 67 12.01 5.31 4.47
N LEU A 68 11.95 6.47 5.11
CA LEU A 68 12.44 6.69 6.48
C LEU A 68 11.33 7.21 7.39
N TYR A 69 11.31 6.71 8.62
CA TYR A 69 10.42 7.16 9.67
C TYR A 69 11.24 7.82 10.77
N VAL A 70 11.10 9.15 10.88
CA VAL A 70 11.77 9.94 11.91
C VAL A 70 10.77 10.20 13.02
N PHE A 71 11.13 9.90 14.26
CA PHE A 71 10.21 10.07 15.36
C PHE A 71 10.87 10.47 16.67
N SER A 72 10.08 11.19 17.48
CA SER A 72 10.38 11.55 18.85
C SER A 72 9.25 11.13 19.79
N GLU A 73 9.35 11.54 21.05
CA GLU A 73 8.28 11.42 22.05
C GLU A 73 7.00 12.15 21.59
N PHE A 74 7.14 13.18 20.75
CA PHE A 74 6.10 14.13 20.39
C PHE A 74 5.61 13.96 18.96
N ASN A 75 6.53 13.94 17.99
CA ASN A 75 6.23 14.06 16.57
C ASN A 75 6.73 12.87 15.77
N ARG A 76 6.13 12.67 14.59
CA ARG A 76 6.57 11.68 13.60
C ARG A 76 6.52 12.26 12.19
N TYR A 77 7.53 11.91 11.42
CA TYR A 77 7.74 12.33 10.05
C TYR A 77 8.04 11.10 9.20
N LEU A 78 7.60 11.13 7.95
CA LEU A 78 7.90 10.10 6.97
C LEU A 78 8.63 10.77 5.79
N PHE A 79 9.77 10.23 5.39
CA PHE A 79 10.44 10.63 4.16
C PHE A 79 10.16 9.57 3.10
N ASN A 80 9.54 10.02 2.00
CA ASN A 80 9.00 9.21 0.90
C ASN A 80 7.92 8.20 1.32
N CYS A 81 7.02 7.92 0.39
CA CYS A 81 5.92 6.99 0.58
C CYS A 81 5.66 6.24 -0.73
N GLY A 82 6.64 5.46 -1.17
CA GLY A 82 6.52 4.56 -2.32
C GLY A 82 5.60 3.37 -2.06
N GLU A 83 5.31 2.58 -3.11
CA GLU A 83 4.45 1.39 -3.02
C GLU A 83 4.90 0.45 -1.90
N GLY A 84 3.98 -0.01 -1.06
CA GLY A 84 4.22 -0.94 0.04
C GLY A 84 4.60 -0.27 1.35
N THR A 85 4.91 1.04 1.38
CA THR A 85 5.28 1.74 2.64
C THR A 85 4.22 1.56 3.74
N GLN A 86 2.95 1.69 3.37
CA GLN A 86 1.82 1.48 4.29
C GLN A 86 1.79 0.03 4.82
N ARG A 87 2.00 -0.97 3.95
CA ARG A 87 2.04 -2.39 4.30
C ARG A 87 3.17 -2.68 5.29
N LEU A 88 4.35 -2.12 5.05
CA LEU A 88 5.51 -2.26 5.93
C LEU A 88 5.29 -1.63 7.30
N MET A 89 4.66 -0.45 7.35
CA MET A 89 4.29 0.16 8.63
C MET A 89 3.32 -0.72 9.42
N GLN A 90 2.36 -1.37 8.76
CA GLN A 90 1.43 -2.30 9.41
C GLN A 90 2.09 -3.62 9.86
N GLU A 91 2.95 -4.19 9.02
CA GLU A 91 3.75 -5.39 9.31
C GLU A 91 4.51 -5.20 10.63
N HIS A 92 5.18 -4.06 10.76
CA HIS A 92 6.09 -3.75 11.86
C HIS A 92 5.47 -2.90 12.98
N LYS A 93 4.14 -2.70 12.96
CA LYS A 93 3.39 -1.95 13.97
C LYS A 93 3.91 -0.50 14.16
N LEU A 94 4.44 0.10 13.09
CA LEU A 94 4.84 1.51 13.08
C LEU A 94 3.59 2.40 13.11
N LYS A 95 3.61 3.44 13.95
CA LYS A 95 2.40 4.22 14.27
C LYS A 95 2.13 5.29 13.21
N ALA A 96 1.24 5.00 12.26
CA ALA A 96 0.70 5.98 11.30
C ALA A 96 -0.24 7.01 11.97
N ALA A 97 -0.93 6.64 13.05
CA ALA A 97 -1.91 7.47 13.78
C ALA A 97 -1.39 8.82 14.31
N ARG A 98 -0.08 9.03 14.27
CA ARG A 98 0.61 10.21 14.80
C ARG A 98 1.55 10.83 13.78
N LEU A 99 1.41 10.47 12.50
CA LEU A 99 2.19 11.06 11.43
C LEU A 99 1.74 12.52 11.26
N ASP A 100 2.68 13.45 11.37
CA ASP A 100 2.41 14.89 11.26
C ASP A 100 2.76 15.41 9.86
N ASN A 101 3.89 14.96 9.30
CA ASN A 101 4.36 15.39 7.98
C ASN A 101 4.91 14.23 7.16
N ILE A 102 4.74 14.31 5.84
CA ILE A 102 5.41 13.48 4.84
C ILE A 102 6.27 14.39 3.96
N PHE A 103 7.57 14.13 3.90
CA PHE A 103 8.53 14.83 3.06
C PHE A 103 8.87 13.97 1.84
N LEU A 104 8.60 14.48 0.64
CA LEU A 104 8.97 13.85 -0.62
C LEU A 104 10.29 14.43 -1.11
N THR A 105 11.23 13.56 -1.45
CA THR A 105 12.50 13.95 -2.07
C THR A 105 12.38 14.13 -3.58
N ARG A 106 11.46 13.43 -4.25
CA ARG A 106 11.19 13.57 -5.69
C ARG A 106 9.72 13.31 -6.01
N LEU A 107 9.21 13.90 -7.09
CA LEU A 107 7.87 13.64 -7.61
C LEU A 107 7.89 12.52 -8.66
N SER A 108 8.32 11.34 -8.23
CA SER A 108 8.38 10.11 -9.02
C SER A 108 7.53 9.03 -8.38
N TRP A 109 7.14 8.01 -9.15
CA TRP A 109 6.28 6.94 -8.62
C TRP A 109 6.94 6.16 -7.48
N GLU A 110 8.27 6.05 -7.48
CA GLU A 110 9.04 5.41 -6.41
C GLU A 110 8.85 6.09 -5.04
N ASN A 111 8.55 7.39 -5.04
CA ASN A 111 8.42 8.19 -3.83
C ASN A 111 6.96 8.44 -3.44
N VAL A 112 6.02 8.37 -4.40
CA VAL A 112 4.60 8.71 -4.18
C VAL A 112 3.61 7.55 -4.32
N GLY A 113 4.04 6.40 -4.85
CA GLY A 113 3.13 5.32 -5.24
C GLY A 113 2.26 4.76 -4.11
N GLY A 114 2.76 4.81 -2.87
CA GLY A 114 2.03 4.37 -1.67
C GLY A 114 1.20 5.45 -0.99
N LEU A 115 1.21 6.71 -1.47
CA LEU A 115 0.47 7.80 -0.85
C LEU A 115 -1.03 7.55 -0.86
N SER A 116 -1.58 6.93 -1.92
CA SER A 116 -3.01 6.66 -2.02
C SER A 116 -3.50 5.77 -0.87
N GLY A 117 -2.83 4.63 -0.63
CA GLY A 117 -3.11 3.73 0.50
C GLY A 117 -2.80 4.36 1.86
N MET A 118 -1.73 5.14 1.95
CA MET A 118 -1.38 5.87 3.18
C MET A 118 -2.46 6.90 3.56
N ILE A 119 -2.95 7.68 2.60
CA ILE A 119 -4.00 8.69 2.80
C ILE A 119 -5.28 8.05 3.32
N LEU A 120 -5.70 6.93 2.73
CA LEU A 120 -6.87 6.18 3.19
C LEU A 120 -6.65 5.68 4.63
N THR A 121 -5.47 5.15 4.93
CA THR A 121 -5.10 4.68 6.27
C THR A 121 -5.12 5.82 7.30
N LEU A 122 -4.56 6.99 6.97
CA LEU A 122 -4.54 8.16 7.85
C LEU A 122 -5.96 8.66 8.14
N LYS A 123 -6.82 8.68 7.12
CA LYS A 123 -8.24 9.04 7.25
C LYS A 123 -8.99 8.07 8.16
N ASP A 124 -8.85 6.76 7.93
CA ASP A 124 -9.51 5.72 8.72
C ASP A 124 -9.02 5.72 10.18
N THR A 125 -7.75 6.05 10.40
CA THR A 125 -7.17 6.17 11.74
C THR A 125 -7.61 7.44 12.47
N GLY A 126 -8.25 8.39 11.78
CA GLY A 126 -8.70 9.65 12.35
C GLY A 126 -7.58 10.66 12.58
N VAL A 127 -6.51 10.64 11.76
CA VAL A 127 -5.49 11.68 11.77
C VAL A 127 -6.12 12.97 11.23
N PRO A 128 -6.20 14.06 12.02
CA PRO A 128 -6.95 15.26 11.63
C PRO A 128 -6.30 16.04 10.51
N GLU A 129 -4.97 16.05 10.47
CA GLU A 129 -4.15 16.77 9.50
C GLU A 129 -2.79 16.07 9.37
N CYS A 130 -2.31 15.94 8.14
CA CYS A 130 -0.96 15.51 7.80
C CYS A 130 -0.48 16.37 6.63
N VAL A 131 0.65 17.05 6.80
CA VAL A 131 1.20 17.95 5.78
C VAL A 131 2.06 17.14 4.81
N LEU A 132 1.91 17.39 3.51
CA LEU A 132 2.79 16.84 2.48
C LEU A 132 3.69 17.97 1.96
N SER A 133 5.00 17.75 1.98
CA SER A 133 6.02 18.73 1.58
C SER A 133 6.98 18.10 0.57
N GLY A 134 7.37 18.83 -0.47
CA GLY A 134 8.23 18.31 -1.55
C GLY A 134 8.09 19.10 -2.85
N PRO A 135 8.84 18.72 -3.89
CA PRO A 135 8.84 19.44 -5.17
C PRO A 135 7.44 19.41 -5.82
N PRO A 136 7.00 20.49 -6.51
CA PRO A 136 7.70 21.76 -6.74
C PRO A 136 7.55 22.78 -5.58
N GLN A 137 6.84 22.44 -4.50
CA GLN A 137 6.68 23.33 -3.35
C GLN A 137 7.74 23.09 -2.27
N LEU A 138 8.88 23.74 -2.43
CA LEU A 138 9.92 23.74 -1.40
C LEU A 138 9.48 24.66 -0.26
N LYS A 139 9.30 24.10 0.94
CA LYS A 139 8.99 24.85 2.15
C LYS A 139 9.97 24.46 3.24
N SER A 140 10.43 25.44 4.01
CA SER A 140 11.04 25.15 5.31
C SER A 140 9.93 24.77 6.30
N HIS A 141 10.13 23.68 7.02
CA HIS A 141 9.26 23.23 8.10
C HIS A 141 10.02 23.34 9.42
N THR A 142 9.44 24.00 10.42
CA THR A 142 10.05 24.09 11.76
C THR A 142 8.99 23.81 12.81
N ASP A 143 9.29 22.90 13.72
CA ASP A 143 8.51 22.68 14.94
C ASP A 143 9.42 22.42 16.15
N GLU A 144 8.81 22.04 17.29
CA GLU A 144 9.52 21.79 18.56
C GLU A 144 10.47 20.58 18.52
N THR A 145 10.35 19.70 17.51
CA THR A 145 11.16 18.48 17.36
C THR A 145 12.24 18.62 16.29
N MET A 146 11.95 19.28 15.16
CA MET A 146 12.88 19.33 14.02
C MET A 146 12.64 20.55 13.12
N THR A 147 13.73 21.08 12.54
CA THR A 147 13.70 21.99 11.38
C THR A 147 14.12 21.22 10.13
N VAL A 148 13.35 21.32 9.05
CA VAL A 148 13.63 20.71 7.74
C VAL A 148 13.68 21.81 6.69
N THR A 149 14.81 21.89 5.98
CA THR A 149 15.00 22.77 4.83
C THR A 149 15.18 21.92 3.58
N GLN A 150 14.33 22.10 2.57
CA GLN A 150 14.42 21.36 1.30
C GLN A 150 15.22 22.18 0.27
N VAL A 151 16.34 21.62 -0.18
CA VAL A 151 17.25 22.18 -1.18
C VAL A 151 16.97 21.55 -2.55
N PRO A 152 16.66 22.33 -3.59
CA PRO A 152 16.45 21.80 -4.93
C PRO A 152 17.79 21.43 -5.61
N ILE A 153 17.78 20.32 -6.34
CA ILE A 153 18.87 19.84 -7.20
C ILE A 153 18.26 19.52 -8.56
N PHE A 154 18.89 19.98 -9.63
CA PHE A 154 18.46 19.70 -11.01
C PHE A 154 19.44 18.73 -11.68
N GLY A 155 18.97 17.76 -12.46
CA GLY A 155 19.82 16.89 -13.27
C GLY A 155 20.30 17.58 -14.56
N MET A 156 21.51 17.30 -15.01
CA MET A 156 22.04 17.85 -16.27
C MET A 156 21.43 17.15 -17.51
N TYR A 157 20.24 17.58 -17.96
CA TYR A 157 19.76 17.16 -19.29
C TYR A 157 20.48 17.95 -20.39
N LEU A 158 21.22 17.26 -21.26
CA LEU A 158 21.70 17.75 -22.55
C LEU A 158 20.49 17.96 -23.50
N THR A 159 19.64 18.93 -23.19
CA THR A 159 18.63 19.43 -24.13
C THR A 159 19.05 20.80 -24.61
N LEU A 160 19.44 20.85 -25.88
CA LEU A 160 19.52 22.05 -26.72
C LEU A 160 18.13 22.70 -26.82
N THR A 161 17.65 23.30 -25.75
CA THR A 161 16.57 24.29 -25.79
C THR A 161 16.91 25.37 -24.79
N THR A 162 17.33 26.51 -25.34
CA THR A 162 17.57 27.76 -24.64
C THR A 162 16.34 28.16 -23.82
N TRP A 163 16.40 27.96 -22.51
CA TRP A 163 15.41 28.53 -21.59
C TRP A 163 16.07 29.64 -20.76
N ARG A 164 15.58 30.87 -20.95
CA ARG A 164 15.95 32.01 -20.12
C ARG A 164 15.10 31.99 -18.84
N PRO A 165 15.67 32.27 -17.66
CA PRO A 165 14.89 32.36 -16.44
C PRO A 165 13.98 33.60 -16.53
N HIS A 166 12.68 33.40 -16.71
CA HIS A 166 11.71 34.43 -16.39
C HIS A 166 11.20 34.20 -14.98
N ALA A 167 11.48 35.19 -14.12
CA ALA A 167 10.97 35.30 -12.78
C ALA A 167 9.43 35.25 -12.82
N HIS A 168 8.86 34.09 -12.50
CA HIS A 168 7.44 33.96 -12.28
C HIS A 168 7.17 33.96 -10.78
N HIS A 169 6.62 35.09 -10.33
CA HIS A 169 6.03 35.26 -9.01
C HIS A 169 4.94 34.20 -8.75
N GLY A 170 5.04 33.54 -7.59
CA GLY A 170 3.91 33.12 -6.76
C GLY A 170 2.89 32.18 -7.42
N GLY A 171 3.22 30.89 -7.51
CA GLY A 171 2.25 29.81 -7.72
C GLY A 171 2.46 28.71 -6.69
N SER A 172 1.45 28.42 -5.88
CA SER A 172 1.49 27.34 -4.89
C SER A 172 0.60 26.17 -5.35
N MET A 173 1.19 25.01 -5.71
CA MET A 173 0.49 23.71 -5.79
C MET A 173 0.10 23.10 -4.43
N TYR A 174 -1.10 23.38 -3.90
CA TYR A 174 -1.55 22.77 -2.64
C TYR A 174 -2.19 21.39 -2.89
N LEU A 175 -1.61 20.32 -2.33
CA LEU A 175 -2.37 19.09 -2.12
C LEU A 175 -3.20 19.27 -0.84
N THR A 176 -4.40 19.84 -0.97
CA THR A 176 -5.31 19.99 0.18
C THR A 176 -6.19 18.74 0.27
N LEU A 177 -5.97 17.94 1.31
CA LEU A 177 -6.82 16.81 1.62
C LEU A 177 -8.15 17.33 2.19
N THR A 178 -9.24 17.29 1.41
CA THR A 178 -10.57 17.66 1.92
C THR A 178 -11.37 16.41 2.28
N THR A 179 -12.22 16.53 3.32
CA THR A 179 -12.95 15.47 4.02
C THR A 179 -13.95 14.65 3.18
N ARG A 180 -13.92 14.75 1.85
CA ARG A 180 -14.89 14.10 0.94
C ARG A 180 -14.34 12.94 0.10
N GLY A 181 -13.12 12.46 0.35
CA GLY A 181 -12.66 11.18 -0.20
C GLY A 181 -12.31 11.17 -1.68
N SER A 182 -12.11 12.33 -2.30
CA SER A 182 -11.48 12.45 -3.60
C SER A 182 -10.11 13.09 -3.43
N MET A 183 -9.07 12.44 -3.96
CA MET A 183 -7.76 13.06 -4.14
C MET A 183 -7.88 14.00 -5.35
N TYR A 184 -8.01 15.31 -5.10
CA TYR A 184 -7.89 16.31 -6.14
C TYR A 184 -6.51 16.95 -6.01
N LEU A 185 -5.64 16.71 -6.98
CA LEU A 185 -4.52 17.61 -7.23
C LEU A 185 -5.13 18.95 -7.62
N THR A 186 -5.29 19.85 -6.66
CA THR A 186 -5.92 21.15 -6.92
C THR A 186 -4.83 22.09 -7.39
N LEU A 187 -4.57 22.10 -8.70
CA LEU A 187 -3.76 23.12 -9.37
C LEU A 187 -4.51 24.45 -9.32
N THR A 188 -4.28 25.25 -8.28
CA THR A 188 -4.75 26.63 -8.21
C THR A 188 -3.80 27.57 -8.95
N THR A 189 -3.59 27.36 -10.25
CA THR A 189 -3.08 28.39 -11.16
C THR A 189 -3.61 28.13 -12.57
N ARG A 190 -4.17 29.16 -13.21
CA ARG A 190 -4.38 29.19 -14.66
C ARG A 190 -3.00 29.25 -15.33
N GLY A 191 -2.35 28.11 -15.49
CA GLY A 191 -1.05 27.98 -16.16
C GLY A 191 -0.60 26.52 -16.19
N ARG A 192 -0.31 25.99 -17.38
CA ARG A 192 0.28 24.64 -17.55
C ARG A 192 1.72 24.69 -17.05
N LEU A 193 1.97 24.15 -15.85
CA LEU A 193 3.32 23.92 -15.33
C LEU A 193 3.62 22.43 -15.48
N LYS A 194 4.46 22.10 -16.47
CA LYS A 194 5.09 20.78 -16.59
C LYS A 194 6.11 20.70 -15.44
N THR A 195 6.01 19.71 -14.57
CA THR A 195 7.01 19.48 -13.51
C THR A 195 8.31 18.96 -14.14
N ASP A 196 9.44 19.47 -13.67
CA ASP A 196 10.75 19.08 -14.17
C ASP A 196 11.18 17.75 -13.53
N THR A 197 11.26 16.67 -14.32
CA THR A 197 11.71 15.35 -13.87
C THR A 197 13.17 15.35 -13.41
N SER A 198 13.92 16.40 -13.77
CA SER A 198 15.28 16.66 -13.30
C SER A 198 15.32 17.21 -11.87
N LEU A 199 14.18 17.58 -11.26
CA LEU A 199 14.16 18.16 -9.92
C LEU A 199 14.10 17.09 -8.83
N THR A 200 15.13 17.07 -7.98
CA THR A 200 15.21 16.32 -6.74
C THR A 200 15.39 17.28 -5.55
N CYS A 201 14.98 16.88 -4.36
CA CYS A 201 15.02 17.69 -3.15
C CYS A 201 15.81 16.97 -2.06
N ILE A 202 16.81 17.66 -1.53
CA ILE A 202 17.58 17.20 -0.38
C ILE A 202 17.02 17.86 0.85
N SER A 203 16.78 17.08 1.90
CA SER A 203 16.25 17.60 3.17
C SER A 203 17.36 17.71 4.20
N CYS A 204 17.72 18.95 4.54
CA CYS A 204 18.62 19.25 5.64
C CYS A 204 17.81 19.35 6.94
N CYS A 205 18.05 18.45 7.89
CA CYS A 205 17.23 18.28 9.07
C CYS A 205 18.01 18.60 10.34
N GLY A 206 17.65 19.67 11.05
CA GLY A 206 18.26 20.06 12.32
C GLY A 206 17.37 19.71 13.51
N VAL A 207 17.92 19.03 14.52
CA VAL A 207 17.24 18.82 15.80
C VAL A 207 17.54 20.02 16.71
N PRO A 208 16.55 20.62 17.41
CA PRO A 208 16.81 21.76 18.30
C PRO A 208 17.75 21.41 19.45
N CYS A 209 18.67 22.33 19.79
CA CYS A 209 19.52 22.22 20.97
C CYS A 209 18.68 22.03 22.24
N LYS A 210 19.21 21.28 23.19
CA LYS A 210 18.58 21.13 24.50
C LYS A 210 19.34 21.92 25.53
N TYR A 211 18.68 22.95 26.03
CA TYR A 211 19.21 23.81 27.07
C TYR A 211 19.10 23.13 28.44
N ASN A 212 20.25 23.07 29.12
CA ASN A 212 20.49 22.99 30.56
C ASN A 212 19.32 22.49 31.45
N LYS A 213 19.42 21.26 31.97
CA LYS A 213 18.67 20.83 33.15
C LYS A 213 19.47 21.13 34.42
N TYR A 214 18.79 21.54 35.49
CA TYR A 214 19.43 21.69 36.80
C TYR A 214 19.94 20.35 37.32
N LEU A 215 21.16 20.32 37.85
CA LEU A 215 21.51 19.27 38.81
C LEU A 215 20.59 19.41 40.04
N LEU A 216 20.16 18.30 40.63
CA LEU A 216 19.31 18.27 41.85
C LEU A 216 19.82 19.16 42.99
N CYS A 217 21.13 19.46 43.03
CA CYS A 217 21.76 20.40 43.98
C CYS A 217 21.17 21.82 43.93
N VAL A 218 20.68 22.31 42.79
CA VAL A 218 20.30 23.73 42.62
C VAL A 218 19.01 24.08 43.36
N ILE A 219 18.08 23.13 43.43
CA ILE A 219 16.84 23.29 44.22
C ILE A 219 17.17 23.38 45.73
N PHE A 220 18.29 22.81 46.17
CA PHE A 220 18.78 22.93 47.53
C PHE A 220 19.49 24.27 47.80
N VAL A 221 20.26 24.79 46.83
CA VAL A 221 21.00 26.06 46.99
C VAL A 221 20.07 27.26 47.17
N PHE A 222 18.94 27.30 46.48
CA PHE A 222 18.04 28.47 46.51
C PHE A 222 16.79 28.28 47.40
N ARG A 223 16.74 27.24 48.23
CA ARG A 223 15.54 26.85 48.99
C ARG A 223 15.09 27.97 49.94
N GLY A 224 13.84 28.45 49.79
CA GLY A 224 13.22 29.41 50.72
C GLY A 224 13.26 30.89 50.31
N THR A 225 13.78 31.23 49.14
CA THR A 225 13.84 32.63 48.68
C THR A 225 12.70 33.02 47.72
N ALA A 226 12.21 34.26 47.84
CA ALA A 226 11.13 34.78 46.99
C ALA A 226 11.59 35.14 45.55
N ALA A 227 12.91 35.22 45.32
CA ALA A 227 13.54 35.67 44.07
C ALA A 227 14.11 34.51 43.20
N ILE A 228 13.73 33.26 43.47
CA ILE A 228 14.23 32.06 42.77
C ILE A 228 14.00 32.13 41.26
N GLY A 229 12.81 32.58 40.83
CA GLY A 229 12.42 32.59 39.41
C GLY A 229 13.35 33.42 38.50
N PRO A 230 13.60 34.70 38.83
CA PRO A 230 14.55 35.54 38.07
C PRO A 230 15.98 35.01 38.05
N LEU A 231 16.50 34.49 39.17
CA LEU A 231 17.85 33.90 39.25
C LEU A 231 17.99 32.67 38.36
N ILE A 232 16.99 31.79 38.39
CA ILE A 232 16.85 30.63 37.50
C ILE A 232 16.84 31.07 36.03
N LYS A 233 16.11 32.12 35.69
CA LYS A 233 16.03 32.63 34.31
C LYS A 233 17.38 33.19 33.82
N ALA A 234 18.09 33.96 34.65
CA ALA A 234 19.40 34.49 34.29
C ALA A 234 20.44 33.36 34.06
N LEU A 235 20.45 32.34 34.91
CA LEU A 235 21.29 31.14 34.73
C LEU A 235 20.96 30.35 33.45
N LYS A 236 19.68 30.27 33.06
CA LYS A 236 19.26 29.65 31.79
C LYS A 236 19.72 30.42 30.56
N GLU A 237 19.88 31.73 30.69
CA GLU A 237 20.35 32.61 29.62
C GLU A 237 21.89 32.71 29.57
N GLY A 238 22.59 31.85 30.31
CA GLY A 238 24.06 31.79 30.33
C GLY A 238 24.72 32.92 31.12
N ARG A 239 23.98 33.59 32.01
CA ARG A 239 24.50 34.70 32.82
C ARG A 239 24.83 34.22 34.23
N ASN A 240 25.98 34.64 34.73
CA ASN A 240 26.36 34.44 36.13
C ASN A 240 25.38 35.17 37.04
N VAL A 241 25.07 34.57 38.18
CA VAL A 241 24.22 35.20 39.20
C VAL A 241 24.95 35.25 40.52
N GLU A 242 24.80 36.36 41.24
CA GLU A 242 25.32 36.49 42.58
C GLU A 242 24.21 36.15 43.59
N PHE A 243 24.51 35.23 44.52
CA PHE A 243 23.59 34.81 45.57
C PHE A 243 24.35 34.63 46.88
N GLU A 244 23.91 35.33 47.94
CA GLU A 244 24.54 35.31 49.27
C GLU A 244 26.07 35.60 49.25
N GLY A 245 26.50 36.53 48.40
CA GLY A 245 27.91 36.92 48.26
C GLY A 245 28.80 35.88 47.54
N ARG A 246 28.19 34.89 46.88
CA ARG A 246 28.87 33.94 46.00
C ARG A 246 28.38 34.09 44.57
N GLU A 247 29.32 34.10 43.64
CA GLU A 247 29.03 34.01 42.21
C GLU A 247 28.73 32.55 41.84
N ILE A 248 27.59 32.30 41.22
CA ILE A 248 27.16 31.00 40.72
C ILE A 248 27.18 31.06 39.19
N CYS A 249 28.08 30.28 38.59
CA CYS A 249 28.21 30.18 37.14
C CYS A 249 27.27 29.08 36.59
N PRO A 250 26.67 29.26 35.39
CA PRO A 250 25.80 28.26 34.77
C PRO A 250 26.38 26.84 34.74
N GLU A 251 27.68 26.69 34.53
CA GLU A 251 28.41 25.42 34.42
C GLU A 251 28.43 24.63 35.72
N GLN A 252 28.27 25.30 36.87
CA GLN A 252 28.25 24.66 38.20
C GLN A 252 26.89 24.05 38.54
N VAL A 253 25.83 24.45 37.84
CA VAL A 253 24.44 24.21 38.21
C VAL A 253 23.60 23.61 37.09
N CYS A 254 24.09 23.65 35.86
CA CYS A 254 23.44 23.12 34.68
C CYS A 254 24.24 21.97 34.06
N THR A 255 23.56 20.99 33.48
CA THR A 255 24.20 20.08 32.51
C THR A 255 24.67 20.88 31.29
N PRO A 256 25.78 20.51 30.61
CA PRO A 256 26.22 21.18 29.39
C PRO A 256 25.10 21.26 28.33
N THR A 257 25.14 22.30 27.50
CA THR A 257 24.25 22.39 26.33
C THR A 257 24.49 21.20 25.43
N ASP A 258 23.43 20.45 25.12
CA ASP A 258 23.46 19.33 24.20
C ASP A 258 23.17 19.86 22.78
N PRO A 259 24.21 20.01 21.92
CA PRO A 259 24.07 20.58 20.59
C PRO A 259 23.08 19.76 19.75
N GLY A 260 22.34 20.45 18.90
CA GLY A 260 21.32 19.86 18.06
C GLY A 260 21.92 19.10 16.89
N PRO A 261 21.91 17.75 16.84
CA PRO A 261 22.48 17.06 15.70
C PRO A 261 21.73 17.39 14.41
N VAL A 262 22.49 17.52 13.33
CA VAL A 262 21.99 17.68 11.96
C VAL A 262 22.08 16.34 11.24
N PHE A 263 21.09 16.00 10.44
CA PHE A 263 21.17 14.89 9.49
C PHE A 263 20.64 15.30 8.11
N LEU A 264 21.15 14.65 7.07
CA LEU A 264 20.75 14.90 5.69
C LEU A 264 19.98 13.70 5.14
N VAL A 265 18.92 13.95 4.39
CA VAL A 265 18.23 12.95 3.57
C VAL A 265 18.31 13.40 2.13
N LEU A 266 19.11 12.70 1.32
CA LEU A 266 19.37 13.05 -0.07
C LEU A 266 18.95 11.93 -1.00
N GLU A 267 18.44 12.31 -2.16
CA GLU A 267 18.20 11.40 -3.27
C GLU A 267 19.08 11.81 -4.45
N CYS A 268 19.77 10.85 -5.05
CA CYS A 268 20.56 11.02 -6.28
C CYS A 268 20.09 9.94 -7.27
N PRO A 269 19.10 10.22 -8.12
CA PRO A 269 18.41 9.17 -8.90
C PRO A 269 19.27 8.49 -9.97
N SER A 270 20.26 9.18 -10.51
CA SER A 270 21.13 8.69 -11.58
C SER A 270 22.46 9.45 -11.61
N GLU A 271 23.39 8.97 -12.42
CA GLU A 271 24.71 9.60 -12.60
C GLU A 271 24.62 11.05 -13.11
N GLU A 272 23.53 11.42 -13.80
CA GLU A 272 23.26 12.77 -14.33
C GLU A 272 23.08 13.83 -13.23
N PHE A 273 22.82 13.40 -12.00
CA PHE A 273 22.64 14.28 -10.84
C PHE A 273 23.92 14.47 -10.03
N ILE A 274 24.95 13.64 -10.27
CA ILE A 274 26.19 13.65 -9.47
C ILE A 274 26.87 15.02 -9.47
N PRO A 275 27.05 15.72 -10.62
CA PRO A 275 27.73 17.01 -10.63
C PRO A 275 27.04 18.05 -9.74
N GLU A 276 25.71 18.07 -9.78
CA GLU A 276 24.87 19.05 -9.09
C GLU A 276 24.75 18.74 -7.59
N VAL A 277 24.76 17.46 -7.21
CA VAL A 277 24.89 17.06 -5.80
C VAL A 277 26.28 17.42 -5.26
N CYS A 278 27.35 17.08 -5.98
CA CYS A 278 28.71 17.22 -5.47
C CYS A 278 29.20 18.68 -5.41
N SER A 279 28.64 19.56 -6.23
CA SER A 279 29.01 20.97 -6.29
C SER A 279 28.15 21.89 -5.41
N ASN A 280 27.04 21.40 -4.84
CA ASN A 280 26.11 22.25 -4.10
C ASN A 280 26.70 22.70 -2.75
N PRO A 281 26.94 24.01 -2.54
CA PRO A 281 27.58 24.52 -1.33
C PRO A 281 26.70 24.36 -0.07
N GLN A 282 25.38 24.18 -0.20
CA GLN A 282 24.49 23.92 0.94
C GLN A 282 24.63 22.49 1.48
N LEU A 283 25.25 21.58 0.71
CA LEU A 283 25.55 20.21 1.09
C LEU A 283 27.00 20.02 1.57
N HIS A 284 27.88 20.94 1.15
CA HIS A 284 29.21 21.11 1.72
C HIS A 284 29.07 21.74 3.10
N VAL A 285 28.87 20.90 4.13
CA VAL A 285 29.04 21.35 5.52
C VAL A 285 30.53 21.40 5.83
N SER A 286 31.26 22.26 5.09
CA SER A 286 32.63 22.66 5.35
C SER A 286 32.65 24.04 6.03
N GLY A 287 31.82 24.19 7.06
CA GLY A 287 31.94 25.21 8.09
C GLY A 287 32.11 24.50 9.42
N ALA A 288 33.20 24.77 10.12
CA ALA A 288 33.71 24.03 11.28
C ALA A 288 32.80 23.97 12.53
N ASP A 289 31.56 24.45 12.46
CA ASP A 289 30.73 24.71 13.64
C ASP A 289 29.60 23.68 13.89
N ASP A 290 29.13 22.90 12.90
CA ASP A 290 28.11 21.82 13.10
C ASP A 290 28.06 20.81 11.93
N PRO A 291 28.92 19.76 11.88
CA PRO A 291 28.86 18.73 10.83
C PRO A 291 27.63 17.83 10.95
N ALA A 292 27.16 17.29 9.82
CA ALA A 292 26.04 16.34 9.81
C ALA A 292 26.45 15.06 10.56
N ALA A 293 25.64 14.65 11.54
CA ALA A 293 25.84 13.41 12.28
C ALA A 293 25.47 12.16 11.47
N LEU A 294 24.57 12.30 10.49
CA LEU A 294 24.11 11.23 9.62
C LEU A 294 23.79 11.79 8.23
N VAL A 295 24.26 11.10 7.19
CA VAL A 295 23.86 11.35 5.80
C VAL A 295 23.14 10.11 5.27
N VAL A 296 21.88 10.27 4.86
CA VAL A 296 21.09 9.19 4.28
C VAL A 296 21.04 9.33 2.76
N HIS A 297 21.62 8.36 2.07
CA HIS A 297 21.77 8.29 0.63
C HIS A 297 20.68 7.39 0.02
N MET A 298 19.77 7.97 -0.77
CA MET A 298 18.83 7.25 -1.62
C MET A 298 19.31 7.34 -3.07
N CYS A 299 20.10 6.38 -3.52
CA CYS A 299 20.73 6.43 -4.84
C CYS A 299 21.06 5.02 -5.36
N PRO A 300 20.99 4.79 -6.68
CA PRO A 300 21.30 3.50 -7.24
C PRO A 300 22.77 3.13 -7.04
N GLU A 301 23.09 1.84 -7.15
CA GLU A 301 24.45 1.35 -6.95
C GLU A 301 25.44 1.93 -7.99
N SER A 302 24.97 2.26 -9.20
CA SER A 302 25.79 2.93 -10.22
C SER A 302 26.33 4.29 -9.75
N VAL A 303 25.51 5.08 -9.04
CA VAL A 303 25.93 6.36 -8.45
C VAL A 303 27.01 6.14 -7.39
N LEU A 304 26.87 5.13 -6.54
CA LEU A 304 27.87 4.79 -5.50
C LEU A 304 29.19 4.29 -6.07
N ARG A 305 29.21 3.77 -7.31
CA ARG A 305 30.43 3.36 -8.02
C ARG A 305 31.17 4.53 -8.66
N SER A 306 30.53 5.69 -8.77
CA SER A 306 31.18 6.88 -9.32
C SER A 306 32.25 7.42 -8.38
N GLY A 307 33.48 7.54 -8.88
CA GLY A 307 34.58 8.12 -8.11
C GLY A 307 34.31 9.57 -7.66
N GLN A 308 33.54 10.35 -8.43
CA GLN A 308 33.14 11.70 -8.05
C GLN A 308 32.23 11.70 -6.83
N TYR A 309 31.25 10.78 -6.80
CA TYR A 309 30.33 10.67 -5.67
C TYR A 309 31.03 10.13 -4.41
N GLN A 310 31.92 9.16 -4.58
CA GLN A 310 32.75 8.62 -3.48
C GLN A 310 33.63 9.72 -2.87
N HIS A 311 34.30 10.51 -3.70
CA HIS A 311 35.12 11.63 -3.22
C HIS A 311 34.29 12.69 -2.47
N TRP A 312 33.06 12.94 -2.92
CA TRP A 312 32.14 13.81 -2.21
C TRP A 312 31.73 13.22 -0.85
N MET A 313 31.46 11.91 -0.75
CA MET A 313 31.22 11.26 0.54
C MET A 313 32.42 11.37 1.48
N GLU A 314 33.64 11.24 0.97
CA GLU A 314 34.90 11.39 1.72
C GLU A 314 35.16 12.81 2.23
N SER A 315 34.44 13.82 1.71
CA SER A 315 34.57 15.21 2.17
C SER A 315 33.92 15.47 3.54
N PHE A 316 33.05 14.57 4.00
CA PHE A 316 32.44 14.65 5.32
C PHE A 316 33.43 14.21 6.42
N PRO A 317 33.36 14.78 7.65
CA PRO A 317 34.21 14.34 8.75
C PRO A 317 34.03 12.85 9.06
N SER A 318 35.08 12.19 9.57
CA SER A 318 35.05 10.77 9.92
C SER A 318 34.05 10.39 11.02
N SER A 319 33.51 11.37 11.75
CA SER A 319 32.42 11.21 12.71
C SER A 319 31.04 11.11 12.07
N THR A 320 30.92 11.38 10.77
CA THR A 320 29.66 11.32 10.02
C THR A 320 29.34 9.88 9.67
N GLU A 321 28.14 9.43 10.05
CA GLU A 321 27.65 8.12 9.64
C GLU A 321 26.96 8.24 8.27
N HIS A 322 27.14 7.24 7.40
CA HIS A 322 26.50 7.16 6.10
C HIS A 322 25.52 5.98 6.05
N LEU A 323 24.24 6.26 5.78
CA LEU A 323 23.20 5.25 5.60
C LEU A 323 22.79 5.17 4.14
N ILE A 324 22.84 3.99 3.54
CA ILE A 324 22.57 3.82 2.11
C ILE A 324 21.30 2.99 1.90
N LEU A 325 20.31 3.54 1.21
CA LEU A 325 19.06 2.88 0.81
C LEU A 325 19.05 2.71 -0.71
N ASN A 326 19.13 1.46 -1.18
CA ASN A 326 19.15 1.17 -2.61
C ASN A 326 18.86 -0.31 -2.95
N GLU A 327 18.89 -0.61 -4.25
CA GLU A 327 18.49 -1.90 -4.82
C GLU A 327 19.34 -3.08 -4.34
N ASN A 328 20.58 -2.83 -3.90
CA ASN A 328 21.53 -3.86 -3.43
C ASN A 328 21.56 -4.01 -1.90
N SER A 329 20.65 -3.35 -1.19
CA SER A 329 20.42 -3.60 0.23
C SER A 329 19.88 -5.02 0.44
N CYS A 330 20.38 -5.74 1.45
CA CYS A 330 19.95 -7.13 1.70
C CYS A 330 19.16 -7.20 3.01
N THR A 331 17.83 -7.17 2.92
CA THR A 331 16.96 -7.25 4.09
C THR A 331 15.58 -7.79 3.72
N VAL A 332 14.87 -8.35 4.68
CA VAL A 332 13.52 -8.89 4.47
C VAL A 332 12.50 -7.96 5.13
N HIS A 333 11.63 -7.35 4.32
CA HIS A 333 10.59 -6.46 4.87
C HIS A 333 9.28 -7.18 5.22
N ASN A 334 8.89 -8.20 4.45
CA ASN A 334 7.59 -8.87 4.55
C ASN A 334 7.69 -10.26 5.21
N VAL A 335 8.14 -10.31 6.47
CA VAL A 335 8.45 -11.57 7.20
C VAL A 335 7.26 -12.53 7.23
N ARG A 336 6.04 -12.03 7.48
CA ARG A 336 4.84 -12.88 7.53
C ARG A 336 4.50 -13.51 6.18
N SER A 337 4.78 -12.82 5.08
CA SER A 337 4.64 -13.38 3.74
C SER A 337 5.64 -14.51 3.50
N HIS A 338 6.89 -14.34 3.95
CA HIS A 338 7.92 -15.39 3.88
C HIS A 338 7.56 -16.59 4.76
N LYS A 339 7.16 -16.36 6.02
CA LYS A 339 6.69 -17.42 6.93
C LYS A 339 5.58 -18.23 6.29
N LEU A 340 4.53 -17.57 5.83
CA LEU A 340 3.39 -18.24 5.22
C LEU A 340 3.80 -19.05 3.99
N GLN A 341 4.62 -18.47 3.09
CA GLN A 341 5.07 -19.18 1.91
C GLN A 341 5.96 -20.38 2.25
N THR A 342 6.84 -20.27 3.25
CA THR A 342 7.68 -21.39 3.72
C THR A 342 6.83 -22.54 4.25
N GLN A 343 5.76 -22.25 4.99
CA GLN A 343 4.83 -23.26 5.50
C GLN A 343 4.00 -23.89 4.38
N LEU A 344 3.50 -23.10 3.43
CA LEU A 344 2.79 -23.60 2.24
C LEU A 344 3.71 -24.43 1.34
N HIS A 345 4.99 -24.07 1.22
CA HIS A 345 6.00 -24.82 0.48
C HIS A 345 6.20 -26.24 1.03
N MET A 346 6.04 -26.44 2.35
CA MET A 346 6.06 -27.78 2.93
C MET A 346 4.92 -28.66 2.40
N ILE A 347 3.73 -28.07 2.17
CA ILE A 347 2.58 -28.78 1.60
C ILE A 347 2.87 -29.18 0.15
N HIS A 348 3.32 -28.24 -0.67
CA HIS A 348 3.64 -28.54 -2.06
C HIS A 348 4.62 -27.57 -2.70
N SER A 349 5.85 -28.03 -2.99
CA SER A 349 6.94 -27.17 -3.43
C SER A 349 6.76 -26.51 -4.80
N GLU A 350 6.08 -27.20 -5.74
CA GLU A 350 5.86 -26.65 -7.09
C GLU A 350 4.69 -25.66 -7.14
N VAL A 351 3.68 -25.87 -6.28
CA VAL A 351 2.49 -24.99 -6.21
C VAL A 351 2.80 -23.77 -5.36
N PHE A 352 3.61 -23.95 -4.32
CA PHE A 352 4.08 -22.90 -3.43
C PHE A 352 5.61 -22.84 -3.48
N PRO A 353 6.19 -22.19 -4.51
CA PRO A 353 7.64 -22.05 -4.62
C PRO A 353 8.21 -21.17 -3.50
N ARG A 354 9.49 -21.35 -3.17
CA ARG A 354 10.16 -20.50 -2.18
C ARG A 354 10.30 -19.07 -2.69
N LEU A 355 10.25 -18.10 -1.78
CA LEU A 355 10.51 -16.71 -2.12
C LEU A 355 12.02 -16.45 -2.19
N HIS A 356 12.43 -15.74 -3.22
CA HIS A 356 13.82 -15.37 -3.46
C HIS A 356 14.23 -14.16 -2.62
N ARG A 357 15.52 -14.13 -2.27
CA ARG A 357 16.19 -12.99 -1.63
C ARG A 357 17.39 -12.65 -2.53
N VAL A 358 17.29 -11.58 -3.30
CA VAL A 358 18.36 -11.19 -4.22
C VAL A 358 19.52 -10.61 -3.41
N LYS A 359 20.74 -11.07 -3.71
CA LYS A 359 21.98 -10.52 -3.17
C LYS A 359 22.84 -10.10 -4.35
N GLU A 360 22.99 -8.80 -4.53
CA GLU A 360 23.86 -8.24 -5.57
C GLU A 360 25.16 -7.69 -4.98
N PRO A 361 26.25 -7.63 -5.77
CA PRO A 361 27.50 -7.03 -5.34
C PRO A 361 27.34 -5.54 -5.02
N GLN A 362 27.82 -5.13 -3.86
CA GLN A 362 27.81 -3.75 -3.42
C GLN A 362 29.08 -3.01 -3.90
N ALA A 363 29.00 -1.69 -4.04
CA ALA A 363 30.13 -0.82 -4.27
C ALA A 363 31.02 -0.76 -3.03
N THR A 364 32.33 -0.79 -3.27
CA THR A 364 33.33 -0.57 -2.23
C THR A 364 33.40 0.92 -1.92
N LEU A 365 33.22 1.28 -0.65
CA LEU A 365 33.28 2.65 -0.15
C LEU A 365 34.34 2.74 0.95
N HIS A 366 35.11 3.83 0.96
CA HIS A 366 36.21 4.04 1.92
C HIS A 366 35.79 4.81 3.18
N VAL A 367 34.54 5.27 3.25
CA VAL A 367 33.95 5.92 4.43
C VAL A 367 33.15 4.91 5.27
N PRO A 368 33.05 5.10 6.60
CA PRO A 368 32.13 4.33 7.44
C PRO A 368 30.69 4.44 6.91
N ASN A 369 30.11 3.31 6.51
CA ASN A 369 28.77 3.28 5.94
C ASN A 369 28.01 2.02 6.35
N ILE A 370 26.69 2.14 6.39
CA ILE A 370 25.77 1.03 6.65
C ILE A 370 24.75 0.95 5.53
N ARG A 371 24.55 -0.26 5.01
CA ARG A 371 23.46 -0.57 4.10
C ARG A 371 22.17 -0.72 4.89
N ALA A 372 21.09 -0.15 4.36
CA ALA A 372 19.82 -0.10 5.06
C ALA A 372 19.25 -1.51 5.27
N GLU A 373 18.81 -1.76 6.50
CA GLU A 373 18.05 -2.95 6.87
C GLU A 373 16.67 -2.53 7.38
N CYS A 374 15.67 -3.36 7.16
CA CYS A 374 14.32 -3.08 7.64
C CYS A 374 14.35 -2.86 9.16
N LEU A 375 13.73 -1.77 9.63
CA LEU A 375 13.69 -1.35 11.03
C LEU A 375 15.02 -0.98 11.69
N LEU A 376 16.14 -0.94 10.96
CA LEU A 376 17.38 -0.35 11.45
C LEU A 376 17.12 1.08 11.92
N LYS A 377 17.61 1.42 13.11
CA LYS A 377 17.46 2.76 13.68
C LYS A 377 18.83 3.38 13.92
N TYR A 378 18.95 4.65 13.58
CA TYR A 378 19.97 5.51 14.13
C TYR A 378 19.34 6.41 15.20
N GLN A 379 19.87 6.34 16.41
CA GLN A 379 19.48 7.23 17.49
C GLN A 379 20.30 8.52 17.35
N LEU A 380 19.64 9.66 17.24
CA LEU A 380 20.30 10.97 17.26
C LEU A 380 20.41 11.53 18.67
N ARG A 381 19.47 11.16 19.56
CA ARG A 381 19.44 11.59 20.97
C ARG A 381 18.95 10.49 21.92
N PRO A 382 19.48 10.41 23.16
CA PRO A 382 20.48 11.31 23.74
C PRO A 382 21.93 10.92 23.40
N VAL A 383 22.18 9.66 23.03
CA VAL A 383 23.49 9.17 22.61
C VAL A 383 23.37 8.70 21.18
N MET A 384 24.28 9.18 20.33
CA MET A 384 24.31 8.80 18.93
C MET A 384 24.72 7.35 18.78
N GLY A 385 24.01 6.58 17.95
CA GLY A 385 24.38 5.20 17.71
C GLY A 385 23.32 4.36 17.00
N TRP A 386 23.79 3.23 16.48
CA TRP A 386 22.98 2.26 15.76
C TRP A 386 22.25 1.30 16.68
N HIS A 387 20.98 1.05 16.38
CA HIS A 387 20.14 0.06 17.07
C HIS A 387 19.61 -0.96 16.07
N ARG A 388 19.90 -2.23 16.35
CA ARG A 388 19.61 -3.40 15.51
C ARG A 388 18.61 -4.37 16.15
N ASP A 389 18.12 -4.04 17.36
CA ASP A 389 17.18 -4.81 18.17
C ASP A 389 15.86 -5.13 17.45
N ALA A 390 15.43 -4.23 16.58
CA ALA A 390 14.15 -4.34 15.87
C ALA A 390 14.28 -4.96 14.47
N ILE A 391 15.50 -5.25 13.99
CA ILE A 391 15.68 -5.81 12.64
C ILE A 391 15.03 -7.20 12.60
N PRO A 392 14.10 -7.43 11.66
CA PRO A 392 13.43 -8.72 11.57
C PRO A 392 14.40 -9.83 11.17
N VAL A 393 14.33 -10.96 11.87
CA VAL A 393 15.01 -12.19 11.48
C VAL A 393 14.03 -13.05 10.68
N CYS A 394 14.47 -13.52 9.51
CA CYS A 394 13.69 -14.39 8.64
C CYS A 394 14.32 -15.79 8.62
N ASP A 395 13.92 -16.61 9.59
CA ASP A 395 14.41 -17.97 9.85
C ASP A 395 13.44 -19.02 9.28
N ASP A 396 13.79 -19.57 8.12
CA ASP A 396 12.98 -20.57 7.44
C ASP A 396 12.90 -21.88 8.25
N GLU A 397 13.95 -22.24 9.01
CA GLU A 397 13.93 -23.44 9.85
C GLU A 397 12.95 -23.28 11.01
N GLN A 398 12.93 -22.11 11.64
CA GLN A 398 11.94 -21.79 12.66
C GLN A 398 10.53 -21.88 12.10
N PHE A 399 10.26 -21.31 10.92
CA PHE A 399 8.93 -21.36 10.32
C PHE A 399 8.48 -22.79 9.99
N MET A 400 9.41 -23.65 9.54
CA MET A 400 9.14 -25.06 9.29
C MET A 400 8.89 -25.84 10.59
N ARG A 401 9.65 -25.56 11.66
CA ARG A 401 9.42 -26.17 12.99
C ARG A 401 8.03 -25.81 13.53
N GLU A 402 7.68 -24.52 13.50
CA GLU A 402 6.37 -24.03 13.94
C GLU A 402 5.21 -24.71 13.18
N ALA A 403 5.35 -24.96 11.88
CA ALA A 403 4.34 -25.71 11.12
C ALA A 403 4.34 -27.21 11.45
N SER A 404 5.50 -27.82 11.69
CA SER A 404 5.61 -29.25 12.03
C SER A 404 5.03 -29.58 13.40
N GLU A 405 4.96 -28.61 14.31
CA GLU A 405 4.33 -28.72 15.62
C GLU A 405 2.79 -28.69 15.55
N VAL A 406 2.21 -28.28 14.42
CA VAL A 406 0.76 -28.28 14.20
C VAL A 406 0.25 -29.73 14.14
N PRO A 407 -0.76 -30.11 14.95
CA PRO A 407 -1.28 -31.46 14.98
C PRO A 407 -1.72 -31.97 13.60
N LEU A 408 -1.32 -33.21 13.27
CA LEU A 408 -1.64 -33.91 12.01
C LEU A 408 -1.10 -33.25 10.73
N PHE A 409 -0.43 -32.09 10.80
CA PHE A 409 0.01 -31.37 9.61
C PHE A 409 0.98 -32.18 8.75
N VAL A 410 2.04 -32.73 9.36
CA VAL A 410 3.05 -33.52 8.64
C VAL A 410 2.45 -34.77 8.00
N GLU A 411 1.51 -35.42 8.68
CA GLU A 411 0.81 -36.60 8.16
C GLU A 411 -0.04 -36.25 6.92
N GLU A 412 -0.76 -35.13 6.94
CA GLU A 412 -1.54 -34.66 5.78
C GLU A 412 -0.64 -34.21 4.63
N VAL A 413 0.50 -33.56 4.91
CA VAL A 413 1.48 -33.18 3.89
C VAL A 413 2.00 -34.39 3.12
N GLU A 414 2.36 -35.48 3.80
CA GLU A 414 2.84 -36.69 3.12
C GLU A 414 1.77 -37.34 2.23
N LYS A 415 0.48 -37.19 2.56
CA LYS A 415 -0.63 -37.66 1.71
C LYS A 415 -0.80 -36.83 0.45
N SER A 416 -0.44 -35.54 0.48
CA SER A 416 -0.62 -34.58 -0.63
C SER A 416 0.49 -34.59 -1.69
N ARG A 417 1.56 -35.38 -1.54
CA ARG A 417 2.80 -35.33 -2.35
C ARG A 417 2.77 -35.87 -3.79
N LYS A 418 1.60 -36.00 -4.41
CA LYS A 418 1.49 -36.55 -5.77
C LYS A 418 1.03 -35.49 -6.76
N LEU A 419 1.98 -34.70 -7.28
CA LEU A 419 1.76 -33.88 -8.48
C LEU A 419 2.86 -34.08 -9.51
N LEU A 420 2.45 -34.26 -10.76
CA LEU A 420 3.34 -34.38 -11.91
C LEU A 420 3.51 -33.03 -12.59
N ALA A 421 4.74 -32.65 -12.94
CA ALA A 421 4.99 -31.41 -13.65
C ALA A 421 4.41 -31.42 -15.08
N GLY A 422 3.58 -30.42 -15.41
CA GLY A 422 3.02 -30.21 -16.75
C GLY A 422 3.57 -28.95 -17.45
N PRO A 423 3.33 -28.80 -18.77
CA PRO A 423 3.62 -27.56 -19.51
C PRO A 423 2.55 -26.46 -19.25
N TYR A 424 2.76 -25.31 -19.90
CA TYR A 424 1.87 -24.14 -19.97
C TYR A 424 0.44 -24.50 -20.47
N PRO A 425 -0.60 -23.68 -20.18
CA PRO A 425 -0.56 -22.41 -19.45
C PRO A 425 -0.45 -22.57 -17.92
N GLU A 426 0.06 -21.53 -17.30
CA GLU A 426 0.31 -21.44 -15.85
C GLU A 426 -0.23 -20.10 -15.31
N VAL A 427 -0.79 -20.12 -14.10
CA VAL A 427 -1.27 -18.94 -13.38
C VAL A 427 -0.43 -18.75 -12.12
N VAL A 428 0.09 -17.55 -11.93
CA VAL A 428 0.77 -17.13 -10.70
C VAL A 428 -0.06 -16.05 -10.02
N PHE A 429 -0.52 -16.33 -8.81
CA PHE A 429 -1.27 -15.39 -7.98
C PHE A 429 -0.29 -14.48 -7.24
N LEU A 430 -0.01 -13.31 -7.79
CA LEU A 430 0.90 -12.34 -7.18
C LEU A 430 0.25 -11.59 -6.03
N GLY A 431 -1.07 -11.49 -5.98
CA GLY A 431 -1.79 -10.90 -4.87
C GLY A 431 -3.26 -11.29 -4.88
N THR A 432 -3.75 -11.62 -3.69
CA THR A 432 -5.03 -12.35 -3.51
C THR A 432 -5.98 -11.69 -2.52
N GLY A 433 -5.64 -10.51 -2.03
CA GLY A 433 -6.41 -9.78 -1.03
C GLY A 433 -7.16 -8.58 -1.60
N SER A 434 -8.24 -8.20 -0.92
CA SER A 434 -9.09 -7.04 -1.26
C SER A 434 -8.70 -5.76 -0.51
N ALA A 435 -8.94 -4.60 -1.14
CA ALA A 435 -8.95 -3.23 -0.63
C ALA A 435 -7.62 -2.64 -0.13
N LEU A 436 -6.98 -3.22 0.88
CA LEU A 436 -5.76 -2.70 1.49
C LEU A 436 -4.73 -3.81 1.58
N PRO A 437 -3.45 -3.61 1.19
CA PRO A 437 -2.44 -4.64 1.35
C PRO A 437 -2.22 -4.92 2.85
N MET A 438 -2.29 -6.19 3.25
CA MET A 438 -2.01 -6.61 4.62
C MET A 438 -0.78 -7.51 4.67
N LYS A 439 -0.52 -8.02 5.86
CA LYS A 439 0.69 -8.76 6.20
C LYS A 439 0.92 -10.01 5.34
N THR A 440 -0.14 -10.79 5.13
CA THR A 440 -0.08 -12.11 4.50
C THR A 440 -0.57 -12.13 3.04
N ARG A 441 -1.41 -11.19 2.64
CA ARG A 441 -1.95 -11.07 1.28
C ARG A 441 -1.69 -9.68 0.72
N ASN A 442 -1.16 -9.60 -0.49
CA ASN A 442 -1.09 -8.39 -1.27
C ASN A 442 -2.42 -8.12 -1.98
N VAL A 443 -2.60 -6.89 -2.47
CA VAL A 443 -3.75 -6.54 -3.32
C VAL A 443 -3.70 -7.23 -4.69
N SER A 444 -4.84 -7.23 -5.40
CA SER A 444 -5.06 -8.00 -6.62
C SER A 444 -3.94 -7.88 -7.66
N GLY A 445 -3.41 -9.03 -8.07
CA GLY A 445 -2.52 -9.15 -9.23
C GLY A 445 -2.34 -10.62 -9.60
N THR A 446 -2.73 -11.01 -10.80
CA THR A 446 -2.67 -12.41 -11.24
C THR A 446 -1.99 -12.51 -12.60
N LEU A 447 -0.86 -13.19 -12.67
CA LEU A 447 -0.08 -13.37 -13.89
C LEU A 447 -0.46 -14.68 -14.57
N LEU A 448 -1.03 -14.60 -15.77
CA LEU A 448 -1.25 -15.73 -16.65
C LEU A 448 -0.07 -15.87 -17.61
N ASN A 449 0.75 -16.89 -17.38
CA ASN A 449 1.78 -17.34 -18.30
C ASN A 449 1.12 -18.20 -19.39
N ILE A 450 0.87 -17.59 -20.55
CA ILE A 450 0.20 -18.23 -21.70
C ILE A 450 1.17 -19.20 -22.38
N SER A 451 2.43 -18.79 -22.52
CA SER A 451 3.51 -19.57 -23.13
C SER A 451 4.85 -19.21 -22.49
N PRO A 452 5.97 -19.89 -22.83
CA PRO A 452 7.29 -19.53 -22.34
C PRO A 452 7.73 -18.09 -22.63
N THR A 453 7.09 -17.42 -23.60
CA THR A 453 7.48 -16.09 -24.08
C THR A 453 6.41 -15.02 -23.91
N GLN A 454 5.17 -15.38 -23.55
CA GLN A 454 4.03 -14.47 -23.48
C GLN A 454 3.26 -14.65 -22.17
N SER A 455 3.03 -13.53 -21.50
CA SER A 455 2.23 -13.47 -20.27
C SER A 455 1.23 -12.30 -20.33
N LEU A 456 0.09 -12.52 -19.70
CA LEU A 456 -0.97 -11.54 -19.52
C LEU A 456 -1.20 -11.32 -18.03
N LEU A 457 -1.22 -10.06 -17.60
CA LEU A 457 -1.48 -9.70 -16.21
C LEU A 457 -2.95 -9.30 -16.03
N LEU A 458 -3.66 -9.94 -15.11
CA LEU A 458 -5.03 -9.65 -14.70
C LEU A 458 -5.00 -8.86 -13.39
N ASP A 459 -5.37 -7.58 -13.47
CA ASP A 459 -5.18 -6.55 -12.46
C ASP A 459 -3.70 -6.37 -12.03
N CYS A 460 -3.37 -5.17 -11.56
CA CYS A 460 -2.02 -4.78 -11.17
C CYS A 460 -2.06 -3.80 -9.99
N GLY A 461 -2.51 -4.28 -8.83
CA GLY A 461 -2.51 -3.51 -7.59
C GLY A 461 -1.11 -3.18 -7.08
N GLU A 462 -1.05 -2.26 -6.12
CA GLU A 462 0.17 -1.84 -5.42
C GLU A 462 1.06 -3.03 -5.00
N GLY A 463 2.36 -2.95 -5.27
CA GLY A 463 3.32 -3.99 -4.86
C GLY A 463 3.40 -5.21 -5.77
N THR A 464 2.65 -5.27 -6.88
CA THR A 464 2.71 -6.37 -7.86
C THR A 464 4.13 -6.62 -8.37
N PHE A 465 4.89 -5.57 -8.70
CA PHE A 465 6.30 -5.71 -9.07
C PHE A 465 7.17 -6.28 -7.94
N GLY A 466 6.94 -5.87 -6.69
CA GLY A 466 7.65 -6.43 -5.54
C GLY A 466 7.33 -7.92 -5.31
N GLN A 467 6.09 -8.34 -5.60
CA GLN A 467 5.73 -9.77 -5.58
C GLN A 467 6.42 -10.53 -6.73
N LEU A 468 6.56 -9.93 -7.93
CA LEU A 468 7.35 -10.51 -9.02
C LEU A 468 8.82 -10.71 -8.64
N CYS A 469 9.47 -9.71 -8.02
CA CYS A 469 10.84 -9.82 -7.54
C CYS A 469 11.01 -10.98 -6.55
N ARG A 470 10.11 -11.12 -5.57
CA ARG A 470 10.15 -12.21 -4.60
C ARG A 470 9.82 -13.57 -5.21
N HIS A 471 8.96 -13.64 -6.22
CA HIS A 471 8.58 -14.89 -6.86
C HIS A 471 9.62 -15.42 -7.85
N TYR A 472 10.20 -14.54 -8.68
CA TYR A 472 11.11 -14.95 -9.76
C TYR A 472 12.59 -14.75 -9.41
N GLY A 473 12.91 -13.97 -8.37
CA GLY A 473 14.30 -13.67 -8.00
C GLY A 473 15.07 -13.06 -9.16
N ASP A 474 16.19 -13.67 -9.50
CA ASP A 474 17.08 -13.22 -10.58
C ASP A 474 16.39 -13.25 -11.96
N GLN A 475 15.36 -14.08 -12.14
CA GLN A 475 14.61 -14.22 -13.41
C GLN A 475 13.49 -13.18 -13.58
N VAL A 476 13.40 -12.19 -12.69
CA VAL A 476 12.32 -11.21 -12.70
C VAL A 476 12.34 -10.33 -13.97
N ASP A 477 13.51 -10.08 -14.54
CA ASP A 477 13.64 -9.26 -15.76
C ASP A 477 13.08 -10.01 -16.96
N GLU A 478 13.37 -11.32 -17.09
CA GLU A 478 12.77 -12.19 -18.09
C GLU A 478 11.25 -12.30 -17.90
N ALA A 479 10.78 -12.41 -16.65
CA ALA A 479 9.35 -12.42 -16.35
C ALA A 479 8.66 -11.12 -16.79
N LEU A 480 9.26 -9.96 -16.52
CA LEU A 480 8.74 -8.65 -16.95
C LEU A 480 8.69 -8.53 -18.47
N CYS A 481 9.73 -8.98 -19.18
CA CYS A 481 9.78 -8.92 -20.64
C CYS A 481 8.71 -9.79 -21.30
N LYS A 482 8.30 -10.91 -20.66
CA LYS A 482 7.19 -11.76 -21.13
C LYS A 482 5.82 -11.10 -21.01
N ILE A 483 5.64 -10.14 -20.11
CA ILE A 483 4.36 -9.42 -19.95
C ILE A 483 4.13 -8.55 -21.18
N THR A 484 3.19 -8.93 -22.03
CA THR A 484 2.84 -8.17 -23.24
C THR A 484 1.47 -7.53 -23.15
N SER A 485 0.64 -7.98 -22.22
CA SER A 485 -0.75 -7.56 -22.09
C SER A 485 -1.12 -7.39 -20.61
N VAL A 486 -1.85 -6.33 -20.29
CA VAL A 486 -2.37 -6.06 -18.95
C VAL A 486 -3.86 -5.75 -19.06
N PHE A 487 -4.69 -6.50 -18.34
CA PHE A 487 -6.12 -6.25 -18.21
C PHE A 487 -6.39 -5.65 -16.82
N ILE A 488 -7.10 -4.52 -16.78
CA ILE A 488 -7.57 -3.88 -15.57
C ILE A 488 -9.09 -4.01 -15.55
N SER A 489 -9.64 -4.61 -14.50
CA SER A 489 -11.07 -4.86 -14.34
C SER A 489 -11.85 -3.56 -14.10
N HIS A 490 -11.36 -2.70 -13.21
CA HIS A 490 -12.02 -1.46 -12.80
C HIS A 490 -11.05 -0.47 -12.11
N MET A 491 -11.56 0.67 -11.61
CA MET A 491 -10.73 1.80 -11.12
C MET A 491 -10.51 1.87 -9.61
N HIS A 492 -10.83 0.82 -8.83
CA HIS A 492 -10.41 0.80 -7.42
C HIS A 492 -8.90 0.59 -7.31
N ALA A 493 -8.28 1.24 -6.31
CA ALA A 493 -6.83 1.41 -6.23
C ALA A 493 -6.08 0.07 -6.13
N ASP A 494 -6.67 -0.90 -5.44
CA ASP A 494 -6.18 -2.25 -5.25
C ASP A 494 -6.07 -3.09 -6.54
N HIS A 495 -6.52 -2.57 -7.69
CA HIS A 495 -6.46 -3.28 -8.98
C HIS A 495 -5.55 -2.63 -10.02
N HIS A 496 -5.05 -1.41 -9.82
CA HIS A 496 -4.30 -0.72 -10.90
C HIS A 496 -3.11 0.13 -10.47
N THR A 497 -2.97 0.48 -9.18
CA THR A 497 -1.92 1.44 -8.78
C THR A 497 -0.51 0.92 -9.02
N GLY A 498 -0.29 -0.40 -8.97
CA GLY A 498 1.01 -1.02 -9.28
C GLY A 498 1.42 -0.95 -10.76
N LEU A 499 0.50 -0.57 -11.66
CA LEU A 499 0.75 -0.52 -13.10
C LEU A 499 1.92 0.42 -13.43
N LEU A 500 2.03 1.57 -12.76
CA LEU A 500 3.07 2.55 -13.04
C LEU A 500 4.46 1.99 -12.78
N LYS A 501 4.69 1.39 -11.60
CA LYS A 501 5.97 0.74 -11.29
C LYS A 501 6.27 -0.41 -12.24
N LEU A 502 5.26 -1.23 -12.58
CA LEU A 502 5.42 -2.32 -13.54
C LEU A 502 5.93 -1.82 -14.91
N LEU A 503 5.35 -0.75 -15.45
CA LEU A 503 5.71 -0.22 -16.77
C LEU A 503 7.15 0.32 -16.80
N TYR A 504 7.58 1.02 -15.75
CA TYR A 504 8.96 1.52 -15.64
C TYR A 504 9.97 0.38 -15.49
N GLN A 505 9.69 -0.57 -14.59
CA GLN A 505 10.59 -1.70 -14.35
C GLN A 505 10.66 -2.64 -15.56
N ARG A 506 9.58 -2.77 -16.33
CA ARG A 506 9.59 -3.49 -17.60
C ARG A 506 10.44 -2.80 -18.66
N GLN A 507 10.39 -1.47 -18.79
CA GLN A 507 11.29 -0.75 -19.70
C GLN A 507 12.74 -1.02 -19.31
N ARG A 508 13.07 -0.88 -18.02
CA ARG A 508 14.40 -1.15 -17.50
C ARG A 508 14.86 -2.59 -17.78
N ALA A 509 13.99 -3.57 -17.59
CA ALA A 509 14.26 -4.98 -17.88
C ALA A 509 14.47 -5.28 -19.38
N LEU A 510 13.71 -4.62 -20.27
CA LEU A 510 13.94 -4.72 -21.72
C LEU A 510 15.32 -4.18 -22.08
N SER A 511 15.70 -3.01 -21.52
CA SER A 511 17.01 -2.42 -21.75
C SER A 511 18.15 -3.27 -21.18
N SER A 512 18.01 -3.82 -19.96
CA SER A 512 19.04 -4.68 -19.34
C SER A 512 19.26 -5.98 -20.12
N LEU A 513 18.20 -6.54 -20.71
CA LEU A 513 18.26 -7.75 -21.54
C LEU A 513 18.51 -7.47 -23.02
N GLY A 514 18.78 -6.22 -23.42
CA GLY A 514 19.06 -5.84 -24.81
C GLY A 514 17.89 -6.08 -25.77
N GLN A 515 16.65 -6.06 -25.28
CA GLN A 515 15.44 -6.24 -26.07
C GLN A 515 14.86 -4.90 -26.52
N ASP A 516 14.25 -4.89 -27.70
CA ASP A 516 13.58 -3.71 -28.22
C ASP A 516 12.41 -3.29 -27.33
N PHE A 517 12.27 -1.98 -27.15
CA PHE A 517 11.12 -1.42 -26.45
C PHE A 517 9.83 -1.68 -27.23
N ALA A 518 8.85 -2.28 -26.56
CA ALA A 518 7.50 -2.44 -27.08
C ALA A 518 6.46 -2.08 -26.01
N PRO A 519 5.43 -1.28 -26.33
CA PRO A 519 4.35 -0.97 -25.39
C PRO A 519 3.53 -2.22 -25.05
N VAL A 520 2.98 -2.26 -23.85
CA VAL A 520 2.03 -3.32 -23.47
C VAL A 520 0.64 -3.02 -24.05
N PHE A 521 -0.11 -4.05 -24.41
CA PHE A 521 -1.54 -3.90 -24.67
C PHE A 521 -2.26 -3.70 -23.34
N LEU A 522 -2.76 -2.49 -23.10
CA LEU A 522 -3.48 -2.15 -21.88
C LEU A 522 -4.98 -2.21 -22.15
N MET A 523 -5.65 -3.23 -21.64
CA MET A 523 -7.10 -3.34 -21.66
C MET A 523 -7.63 -2.79 -20.34
N GLY A 524 -8.48 -1.77 -20.38
CA GLY A 524 -9.05 -1.23 -19.14
C GLY A 524 -10.25 -0.31 -19.32
N PRO A 525 -10.87 0.14 -18.23
CA PRO A 525 -11.88 1.19 -18.27
C PRO A 525 -11.27 2.46 -18.86
N THR A 526 -12.03 3.23 -19.64
CA THR A 526 -11.55 4.48 -20.27
C THR A 526 -10.96 5.50 -19.29
N HIS A 527 -11.38 5.46 -18.04
CA HIS A 527 -10.93 6.35 -16.98
C HIS A 527 -9.47 6.11 -16.58
N ILE A 528 -8.91 4.93 -16.84
CA ILE A 528 -7.49 4.66 -16.57
C ILE A 528 -6.61 5.62 -17.36
N MET A 529 -6.97 5.93 -18.61
CA MET A 529 -6.22 6.89 -19.41
C MET A 529 -6.27 8.30 -18.82
N SER A 530 -7.37 8.70 -18.17
CA SER A 530 -7.41 10.00 -17.49
C SER A 530 -6.41 10.06 -16.33
N TRP A 531 -6.27 8.96 -15.58
CA TRP A 531 -5.29 8.85 -14.51
C TRP A 531 -3.84 8.83 -15.05
N LEU A 532 -3.57 8.00 -16.07
CA LEU A 532 -2.25 7.93 -16.70
C LEU A 532 -1.83 9.25 -17.34
N ASN A 533 -2.74 9.97 -17.99
CA ASN A 533 -2.46 11.31 -18.54
C ASN A 533 -2.15 12.31 -17.43
N GLN A 534 -2.90 12.31 -16.33
CA GLN A 534 -2.60 13.19 -15.20
C GLN A 534 -1.22 12.92 -14.61
N TYR A 535 -0.85 11.65 -14.44
CA TYR A 535 0.48 11.27 -13.99
C TYR A 535 1.56 11.67 -15.00
N HIS A 536 1.35 11.40 -16.29
CA HIS A 536 2.28 11.74 -17.36
C HIS A 536 2.61 13.24 -17.43
N GLU A 537 1.59 14.07 -17.28
CA GLU A 537 1.75 15.53 -17.34
C GLU A 537 2.34 16.13 -16.05
N ALA A 538 2.08 15.50 -14.90
CA ALA A 538 2.41 16.06 -13.59
C ALA A 538 3.60 15.38 -12.87
N CYS A 539 4.12 14.26 -13.37
CA CYS A 539 5.18 13.51 -12.71
C CYS A 539 6.24 13.06 -13.73
N GLU A 540 6.02 11.94 -14.44
CA GLU A 540 7.04 11.30 -15.29
C GLU A 540 6.45 10.80 -16.62
N ASP A 541 7.26 10.78 -17.71
CA ASP A 541 6.83 10.26 -19.01
C ASP A 541 6.43 8.77 -18.92
N LEU A 542 5.30 8.39 -19.50
CA LEU A 542 4.69 7.07 -19.31
C LEU A 542 3.81 6.63 -20.49
N LEU A 543 3.15 7.55 -21.20
CA LEU A 543 2.14 7.17 -22.21
C LEU A 543 2.73 6.34 -23.36
N LYS A 544 4.03 6.46 -23.63
CA LYS A 544 4.74 5.61 -24.61
C LYS A 544 4.72 4.11 -24.26
N HIS A 545 4.47 3.74 -23.00
CA HIS A 545 4.50 2.36 -22.54
C HIS A 545 3.21 1.59 -22.83
N VAL A 546 2.14 2.26 -23.26
CA VAL A 546 0.81 1.64 -23.35
C VAL A 546 0.19 1.77 -24.75
N SER A 547 -0.34 0.66 -25.25
CA SER A 547 -1.26 0.61 -26.38
C SER A 547 -2.66 0.30 -25.86
N PHE A 548 -3.46 1.36 -25.66
CA PHE A 548 -4.72 1.25 -24.93
C PHE A 548 -5.88 0.69 -25.76
N ILE A 549 -6.60 -0.26 -25.18
CA ILE A 549 -7.84 -0.88 -25.69
C ILE A 549 -8.93 -0.68 -24.63
N PRO A 550 -10.00 0.09 -24.89
CA PRO A 550 -11.10 0.20 -23.93
C PRO A 550 -11.79 -1.15 -23.72
N ASN A 551 -12.06 -1.55 -22.47
CA ASN A 551 -12.76 -2.81 -22.18
C ASN A 551 -14.09 -2.91 -22.94
N ARG A 552 -14.86 -1.82 -23.00
CA ARG A 552 -16.13 -1.77 -23.74
C ARG A 552 -16.01 -2.15 -25.23
N SER A 553 -14.84 -1.97 -25.86
CA SER A 553 -14.60 -2.36 -27.25
C SER A 553 -14.41 -3.88 -27.43
N LEU A 554 -14.29 -4.62 -26.32
CA LEU A 554 -14.20 -6.08 -26.27
C LEU A 554 -15.53 -6.72 -25.82
N SER A 555 -16.59 -5.93 -25.65
CA SER A 555 -17.91 -6.44 -25.26
C SER A 555 -18.74 -6.83 -26.48
N ALA A 556 -19.69 -7.75 -26.34
CA ALA A 556 -20.56 -8.18 -27.43
C ALA A 556 -21.35 -7.00 -28.06
N ASP A 557 -21.74 -6.02 -27.24
CA ASP A 557 -22.48 -4.81 -27.66
C ASP A 557 -21.58 -3.68 -28.18
N ALA A 558 -20.35 -4.00 -28.62
CA ALA A 558 -19.39 -2.99 -29.08
C ALA A 558 -19.77 -2.41 -30.46
N ASP A 559 -20.74 -1.50 -30.48
CA ASP A 559 -21.12 -0.76 -31.68
C ASP A 559 -20.05 0.28 -32.07
N GLY A 560 -19.61 0.26 -33.33
CA GLY A 560 -18.79 1.32 -33.91
C GLY A 560 -17.36 1.41 -33.37
N THR A 561 -16.72 0.27 -33.05
CA THR A 561 -15.30 0.24 -32.64
C THR A 561 -14.41 0.92 -33.68
N LYS A 562 -13.60 1.89 -33.22
CA LYS A 562 -12.73 2.67 -34.10
C LYS A 562 -11.74 1.76 -34.84
N PRO A 563 -11.41 2.03 -36.12
CA PRO A 563 -10.50 1.18 -36.91
C PRO A 563 -9.16 0.91 -36.23
N ARG A 564 -8.57 1.95 -35.61
CA ARG A 564 -7.31 1.83 -34.84
C ARG A 564 -7.45 0.86 -33.66
N THR A 565 -8.56 0.91 -32.93
CA THR A 565 -8.82 -0.01 -31.81
C THR A 565 -8.99 -1.43 -32.32
N GLN A 566 -9.69 -1.62 -33.44
CA GLN A 566 -9.82 -2.94 -34.07
C GLN A 566 -8.46 -3.54 -34.45
N SER A 567 -7.56 -2.75 -35.03
CA SER A 567 -6.19 -3.21 -35.33
C SER A 567 -5.41 -3.59 -34.08
N LEU A 568 -5.57 -2.85 -32.98
CA LEU A 568 -4.94 -3.18 -31.69
C LEU A 568 -5.50 -4.49 -31.11
N ILE A 569 -6.82 -4.71 -31.20
CA ILE A 569 -7.46 -5.96 -30.77
C ILE A 569 -6.92 -7.14 -31.59
N GLN A 570 -6.83 -7.02 -32.92
CA GLN A 570 -6.26 -8.06 -33.76
C GLN A 570 -4.78 -8.34 -33.42
N ALA A 571 -4.00 -7.30 -33.13
CA ALA A 571 -2.62 -7.44 -32.71
C ALA A 571 -2.49 -8.14 -31.35
N LEU A 572 -3.34 -7.80 -30.38
CA LEU A 572 -3.44 -8.45 -29.07
C LEU A 572 -3.75 -9.96 -29.23
N LEU A 573 -4.78 -10.30 -30.01
CA LEU A 573 -5.19 -11.68 -30.23
C LEU A 573 -4.08 -12.50 -30.88
N LYS A 574 -3.47 -11.95 -31.94
CA LYS A 574 -2.35 -12.58 -32.64
C LYS A 574 -1.13 -12.76 -31.73
N LYS A 575 -0.77 -11.75 -30.94
CA LYS A 575 0.41 -11.77 -30.07
C LYS A 575 0.32 -12.83 -28.97
N ASN A 576 -0.90 -13.05 -28.45
CA ASN A 576 -1.17 -13.99 -27.36
C ASN A 576 -1.77 -15.32 -27.83
N SER A 577 -1.83 -15.58 -29.15
CA SER A 577 -2.44 -16.79 -29.73
C SER A 577 -3.88 -17.05 -29.26
N LEU A 578 -4.64 -15.97 -29.03
CA LEU A 578 -6.04 -16.01 -28.61
C LEU A 578 -6.96 -16.07 -29.83
N SER A 579 -7.95 -16.95 -29.79
CA SER A 579 -9.07 -16.91 -30.75
C SER A 579 -10.05 -15.80 -30.40
N GLN A 580 -10.19 -15.49 -29.11
CA GLN A 580 -11.16 -14.52 -28.61
C GLN A 580 -10.73 -13.92 -27.28
N PHE A 581 -11.06 -12.65 -27.08
CA PHE A 581 -10.98 -11.96 -25.80
C PHE A 581 -12.25 -11.11 -25.66
N GLU A 582 -13.10 -11.46 -24.70
CA GLU A 582 -14.38 -10.81 -24.46
C GLU A 582 -14.43 -10.17 -23.08
N THR A 583 -15.24 -9.13 -22.94
CA THR A 583 -15.56 -8.53 -21.65
C THR A 583 -17.05 -8.34 -21.48
N CYS A 584 -17.52 -8.36 -20.24
CA CYS A 584 -18.89 -7.98 -19.90
C CYS A 584 -18.87 -6.97 -18.75
N LEU A 585 -19.92 -6.15 -18.67
CA LEU A 585 -20.11 -5.29 -17.51
C LEU A 585 -20.52 -6.14 -16.31
N VAL A 586 -20.02 -5.77 -15.14
CA VAL A 586 -20.32 -6.48 -13.90
C VAL A 586 -20.90 -5.58 -12.83
N ARG A 587 -21.55 -6.18 -11.83
CA ARG A 587 -22.31 -5.47 -10.80
C ARG A 587 -21.40 -5.09 -9.63
N HIS A 588 -20.65 -4.01 -9.80
CA HIS A 588 -19.78 -3.46 -8.76
C HIS A 588 -19.77 -1.92 -8.76
N CYS A 589 -18.71 -1.27 -9.26
CA CYS A 589 -18.67 0.16 -9.51
C CYS A 589 -19.03 0.48 -10.97
N LYS A 590 -19.14 1.76 -11.33
CA LYS A 590 -19.38 2.13 -12.74
C LYS A 590 -18.17 1.77 -13.58
N ASN A 591 -18.41 1.14 -14.74
CA ASN A 591 -17.37 0.66 -15.64
C ASN A 591 -16.45 -0.40 -14.99
N SER A 592 -17.03 -1.32 -14.24
CA SER A 592 -16.38 -2.57 -13.83
C SER A 592 -16.63 -3.65 -14.87
N PHE A 593 -15.60 -4.44 -15.15
CA PHE A 593 -15.65 -5.49 -16.17
C PHE A 593 -15.08 -6.80 -15.66
N ALA A 594 -15.70 -7.90 -16.09
CA ALA A 594 -15.07 -9.21 -16.13
C ALA A 594 -14.54 -9.48 -17.55
N CYS A 595 -13.64 -10.45 -17.69
CA CYS A 595 -13.15 -10.90 -18.99
C CYS A 595 -13.15 -12.42 -19.13
N SER A 596 -13.23 -12.86 -20.39
CA SER A 596 -13.13 -14.25 -20.81
C SER A 596 -12.19 -14.31 -22.01
N LEU A 597 -11.17 -15.18 -21.96
CA LEU A 597 -10.21 -15.37 -23.04
C LEU A 597 -10.17 -16.82 -23.49
N SER A 598 -10.28 -17.02 -24.80
CA SER A 598 -10.24 -18.32 -25.46
C SER A 598 -8.93 -18.44 -26.23
N HIS A 599 -8.13 -19.45 -25.92
CA HIS A 599 -6.86 -19.68 -26.59
C HIS A 599 -7.04 -20.61 -27.79
N SER A 600 -6.23 -20.40 -28.83
CA SER A 600 -6.26 -21.21 -30.06
C SER A 600 -6.00 -22.71 -29.85
N SER A 601 -5.36 -23.10 -28.73
CA SER A 601 -5.17 -24.50 -28.34
C SER A 601 -6.34 -25.12 -27.58
N GLY A 602 -7.45 -24.40 -27.41
CA GLY A 602 -8.71 -24.94 -26.89
C GLY A 602 -9.00 -24.72 -25.39
N TRP A 603 -8.08 -24.17 -24.61
CA TRP A 603 -8.37 -23.80 -23.22
C TRP A 603 -9.01 -22.41 -23.13
N LYS A 604 -9.79 -22.19 -22.07
CA LYS A 604 -10.49 -20.92 -21.81
C LYS A 604 -10.36 -20.50 -20.36
N LEU A 605 -10.07 -19.22 -20.12
CA LEU A 605 -9.99 -18.64 -18.77
C LEU A 605 -10.98 -17.49 -18.62
N SER A 606 -11.73 -17.49 -17.52
CA SER A 606 -12.59 -16.38 -17.11
C SER A 606 -12.08 -15.73 -15.83
N PHE A 607 -12.13 -14.41 -15.76
CA PHE A 607 -11.74 -13.62 -14.60
C PHE A 607 -12.82 -12.61 -14.26
N SER A 608 -13.32 -12.65 -13.02
CA SER A 608 -14.50 -11.87 -12.61
C SER A 608 -14.22 -10.38 -12.42
N GLY A 609 -12.99 -9.99 -12.05
CA GLY A 609 -12.78 -8.74 -11.31
C GLY A 609 -13.63 -8.73 -10.03
N ASP A 610 -14.01 -7.54 -9.57
CA ASP A 610 -14.95 -7.39 -8.45
C ASP A 610 -16.39 -7.35 -8.95
N THR A 611 -17.26 -8.18 -8.36
CA THR A 611 -18.66 -8.26 -8.75
C THR A 611 -19.52 -9.00 -7.73
N MET A 612 -20.79 -8.57 -7.62
CA MET A 612 -21.89 -9.45 -7.21
C MET A 612 -22.10 -10.58 -8.25
N PRO A 613 -22.83 -11.66 -7.94
CA PRO A 613 -23.20 -12.67 -8.94
C PRO A 613 -23.78 -12.04 -10.22
N CYS A 614 -23.24 -12.46 -11.36
CA CYS A 614 -23.49 -11.84 -12.66
C CYS A 614 -23.67 -12.91 -13.74
N ASP A 615 -24.86 -12.97 -14.34
CA ASP A 615 -25.17 -13.95 -15.39
C ASP A 615 -24.45 -13.62 -16.71
N ASP A 616 -24.10 -12.36 -16.98
CA ASP A 616 -23.32 -12.00 -18.16
C ASP A 616 -21.90 -12.62 -18.11
N LEU A 617 -21.30 -12.69 -16.92
CA LEU A 617 -20.05 -13.41 -16.69
C LEU A 617 -20.22 -14.90 -16.99
N VAL A 618 -21.30 -15.51 -16.51
CA VAL A 618 -21.66 -16.91 -16.81
C VAL A 618 -21.75 -17.13 -18.33
N ASN A 619 -22.36 -16.19 -19.06
CA ASN A 619 -22.55 -16.29 -20.50
C ASN A 619 -21.23 -16.22 -21.28
N ILE A 620 -20.41 -15.18 -21.06
CA ILE A 620 -19.12 -15.05 -21.76
C ILE A 620 -18.12 -16.13 -21.32
N GLY A 621 -18.24 -16.60 -20.08
CA GLY A 621 -17.34 -17.57 -19.46
C GLY A 621 -17.75 -19.02 -19.65
N ARG A 622 -18.88 -19.30 -20.31
CA ARG A 622 -19.41 -20.66 -20.46
C ARG A 622 -18.34 -21.67 -20.89
N ASP A 623 -18.33 -22.82 -20.21
CA ASP A 623 -17.40 -23.94 -20.42
C ASP A 623 -15.92 -23.56 -20.25
N SER A 624 -15.62 -22.60 -19.36
CA SER A 624 -14.23 -22.22 -19.05
C SER A 624 -13.46 -23.38 -18.43
N THR A 625 -12.21 -23.57 -18.87
CA THR A 625 -11.26 -24.48 -18.21
C THR A 625 -10.95 -24.01 -16.79
N LEU A 626 -10.79 -22.70 -16.61
CA LEU A 626 -10.56 -22.09 -15.31
C LEU A 626 -11.38 -20.81 -15.15
N LEU A 627 -12.15 -20.73 -14.07
CA LEU A 627 -12.72 -19.49 -13.56
C LEU A 627 -11.91 -19.02 -12.35
N ILE A 628 -11.41 -17.79 -12.40
CA ILE A 628 -10.87 -17.09 -11.25
C ILE A 628 -11.93 -16.07 -10.81
N HIS A 629 -12.56 -16.32 -9.66
CA HIS A 629 -13.68 -15.52 -9.18
C HIS A 629 -13.36 -14.87 -7.82
N GLU A 630 -13.78 -13.62 -7.65
CA GLU A 630 -13.72 -12.95 -6.35
C GLU A 630 -14.63 -13.64 -5.32
N ALA A 631 -14.14 -13.78 -4.10
CA ALA A 631 -14.86 -14.35 -2.96
C ALA A 631 -14.57 -13.49 -1.73
N THR A 632 -14.88 -12.21 -1.84
CA THR A 632 -14.42 -11.20 -0.87
C THR A 632 -14.95 -11.47 0.53
N LEU A 633 -16.19 -11.95 0.66
CA LEU A 633 -16.87 -12.09 1.95
C LEU A 633 -17.28 -13.53 2.25
N GLU A 634 -17.39 -13.84 3.53
CA GLU A 634 -17.96 -15.09 4.03
C GLU A 634 -19.48 -15.12 3.82
N ASP A 635 -20.07 -16.30 3.78
CA ASP A 635 -21.52 -16.46 3.55
C ASP A 635 -22.36 -15.84 4.67
N ALA A 636 -21.84 -15.75 5.89
CA ALA A 636 -22.50 -15.07 7.02
C ALA A 636 -22.56 -13.53 6.86
N LEU A 637 -21.84 -12.96 5.88
CA LEU A 637 -21.75 -11.53 5.60
C LEU A 637 -22.47 -11.15 4.30
N GLU A 638 -23.48 -11.91 3.88
CA GLU A 638 -24.19 -11.67 2.61
C GLU A 638 -24.79 -10.25 2.51
N GLU A 639 -25.37 -9.70 3.58
CA GLU A 639 -25.89 -8.32 3.58
C GLU A 639 -24.78 -7.30 3.31
N GLU A 640 -23.61 -7.48 3.93
CA GLU A 640 -22.44 -6.63 3.72
C GLU A 640 -21.87 -6.83 2.31
N ALA A 641 -21.96 -8.04 1.75
CA ALA A 641 -21.56 -8.34 0.38
C ALA A 641 -22.43 -7.60 -0.63
N VAL A 642 -23.75 -7.60 -0.42
CA VAL A 642 -24.69 -6.81 -1.23
C VAL A 642 -24.41 -5.31 -1.11
N GLU A 643 -24.16 -4.81 0.11
CA GLU A 643 -23.88 -3.38 0.34
C GLU A 643 -22.57 -2.94 -0.36
N LYS A 644 -21.51 -3.73 -0.19
CA LYS A 644 -20.18 -3.46 -0.78
C LYS A 644 -20.06 -3.90 -2.23
N ARG A 645 -21.06 -4.60 -2.76
CA ARG A 645 -21.15 -5.13 -4.14
C ARG A 645 -20.07 -6.14 -4.49
N HIS A 646 -19.90 -7.12 -3.61
CA HIS A 646 -18.99 -8.25 -3.77
C HIS A 646 -19.73 -9.59 -3.65
N SER A 647 -19.07 -10.68 -4.02
CA SER A 647 -19.63 -12.03 -3.87
C SER A 647 -19.24 -12.64 -2.52
N THR A 648 -20.15 -13.44 -1.96
CA THR A 648 -19.77 -14.41 -0.92
C THR A 648 -19.08 -15.63 -1.53
N THR A 649 -18.52 -16.50 -0.67
CA THR A 649 -17.85 -17.73 -1.10
C THR A 649 -18.81 -18.67 -1.86
N SER A 650 -19.98 -18.99 -1.31
CA SER A 650 -20.98 -19.84 -1.98
C SER A 650 -21.52 -19.21 -3.26
N GLN A 651 -21.68 -17.89 -3.28
CA GLN A 651 -22.11 -17.16 -4.47
C GLN A 651 -21.10 -17.28 -5.62
N ALA A 652 -19.81 -17.12 -5.33
CA ALA A 652 -18.72 -17.29 -6.31
C ALA A 652 -18.66 -18.72 -6.87
N ILE A 653 -18.76 -19.73 -5.99
CA ILE A 653 -18.84 -21.14 -6.39
C ILE A 653 -20.07 -21.38 -7.27
N GLY A 654 -21.23 -20.85 -6.87
CA GLY A 654 -22.48 -20.96 -7.63
C GLY A 654 -22.40 -20.37 -9.04
N VAL A 655 -21.73 -19.22 -9.22
CA VAL A 655 -21.44 -18.65 -10.54
C VAL A 655 -20.59 -19.60 -11.38
N GLY A 656 -19.52 -20.16 -10.82
CA GLY A 656 -18.68 -21.12 -11.54
C GLY A 656 -19.39 -22.41 -11.93
N MET A 657 -20.26 -22.93 -11.05
CA MET A 657 -21.09 -24.10 -11.36
C MET A 657 -22.09 -23.81 -12.49
N LYS A 658 -22.74 -22.64 -12.46
CA LYS A 658 -23.64 -22.19 -13.56
C LYS A 658 -22.90 -21.98 -14.87
N MET A 659 -21.66 -21.51 -14.81
CA MET A 659 -20.76 -21.34 -15.96
C MET A 659 -20.33 -22.68 -16.58
N ASN A 660 -20.58 -23.79 -15.89
CA ASN A 660 -19.99 -25.10 -16.20
C ASN A 660 -18.46 -25.01 -16.30
N ALA A 661 -17.84 -24.26 -15.38
CA ALA A 661 -16.39 -24.17 -15.31
C ALA A 661 -15.81 -25.54 -14.91
N GLU A 662 -14.75 -25.97 -15.60
CA GLU A 662 -14.04 -27.21 -15.26
C GLU A 662 -13.40 -27.09 -13.87
N PHE A 663 -12.86 -25.91 -13.56
CA PHE A 663 -12.30 -25.61 -12.24
C PHE A 663 -12.53 -24.15 -11.84
N ILE A 664 -12.70 -23.92 -10.54
CA ILE A 664 -12.97 -22.61 -9.93
C ILE A 664 -11.87 -22.32 -8.91
N ILE A 665 -11.15 -21.22 -9.07
CA ILE A 665 -10.24 -20.70 -8.04
C ILE A 665 -10.85 -19.45 -7.43
N LEU A 666 -11.11 -19.51 -6.13
CA LEU A 666 -11.55 -18.38 -5.33
C LEU A 666 -10.36 -17.44 -5.08
N ASN A 667 -10.58 -16.15 -5.26
CA ASN A 667 -9.56 -15.11 -5.13
C ASN A 667 -10.13 -13.85 -4.46
N HIS A 668 -9.28 -12.84 -4.24
CA HIS A 668 -9.69 -11.52 -3.77
C HIS A 668 -10.41 -11.54 -2.41
N PHE A 669 -9.80 -12.16 -1.40
CA PHE A 669 -10.39 -12.35 -0.08
C PHE A 669 -10.33 -11.06 0.77
N SER A 670 -11.38 -10.80 1.57
CA SER A 670 -11.34 -9.74 2.57
C SER A 670 -10.30 -10.05 3.64
N GLN A 671 -9.30 -9.20 3.72
CA GLN A 671 -8.20 -9.34 4.67
C GLN A 671 -8.59 -8.88 6.09
N ARG A 672 -9.82 -8.39 6.27
CA ARG A 672 -10.36 -8.01 7.59
C ARG A 672 -10.97 -9.18 8.35
N TYR A 673 -11.41 -10.21 7.64
CA TYR A 673 -12.23 -11.27 8.22
C TYR A 673 -11.54 -12.64 8.19
N ALA A 674 -10.70 -12.91 7.19
CA ALA A 674 -10.15 -14.26 7.01
C ALA A 674 -8.74 -14.27 6.42
N LYS A 675 -7.89 -15.16 6.92
CA LYS A 675 -6.64 -15.54 6.23
C LYS A 675 -6.90 -16.56 5.12
N VAL A 676 -7.90 -17.41 5.29
CA VAL A 676 -8.35 -18.46 4.36
C VAL A 676 -9.88 -18.57 4.46
N PRO A 677 -10.64 -18.78 3.36
CA PRO A 677 -12.09 -18.95 3.45
C PRO A 677 -12.49 -20.17 4.28
N LEU A 678 -13.66 -20.10 4.92
CA LEU A 678 -14.28 -21.27 5.56
C LEU A 678 -14.64 -22.30 4.49
N PHE A 679 -14.19 -23.55 4.70
CA PHE A 679 -14.48 -24.66 3.79
C PHE A 679 -15.89 -25.19 4.03
N SER A 680 -16.88 -24.64 3.32
CA SER A 680 -18.28 -25.08 3.37
C SER A 680 -18.52 -26.38 2.58
N SER A 681 -19.75 -26.90 2.63
CA SER A 681 -20.20 -28.04 1.83
C SER A 681 -20.11 -27.81 0.32
N ASP A 682 -20.00 -26.55 -0.11
CA ASP A 682 -19.93 -26.19 -1.54
C ASP A 682 -18.54 -26.42 -2.14
N PHE A 683 -17.52 -26.65 -1.30
CA PHE A 683 -16.19 -27.04 -1.75
C PHE A 683 -16.22 -28.47 -2.31
N SER A 684 -16.30 -28.57 -3.62
CA SER A 684 -16.14 -29.84 -4.35
C SER A 684 -14.69 -30.05 -4.82
N ASP A 685 -14.45 -31.17 -5.46
CA ASP A 685 -13.26 -31.49 -6.27
C ASP A 685 -12.96 -30.50 -7.43
N ARG A 686 -13.78 -29.48 -7.64
CA ARG A 686 -13.62 -28.44 -8.66
C ARG A 686 -13.31 -27.06 -8.10
N VAL A 687 -13.12 -26.94 -6.79
CA VAL A 687 -12.90 -25.65 -6.12
C VAL A 687 -11.52 -25.61 -5.46
N GLY A 688 -10.78 -24.53 -5.73
CA GLY A 688 -9.50 -24.22 -5.09
C GLY A 688 -9.49 -22.81 -4.49
N VAL A 689 -8.52 -22.56 -3.63
CA VAL A 689 -8.30 -21.26 -2.95
C VAL A 689 -6.95 -20.71 -3.38
N SER A 690 -6.90 -19.45 -3.81
CA SER A 690 -5.64 -18.79 -4.15
C SER A 690 -4.87 -18.34 -2.90
N PHE A 691 -3.54 -18.35 -3.02
CA PHE A 691 -2.62 -17.74 -2.07
C PHE A 691 -1.62 -16.89 -2.83
N ASP A 692 -1.08 -15.86 -2.20
CA ASP A 692 0.04 -15.11 -2.77
C ASP A 692 1.19 -16.06 -3.12
N HIS A 693 1.83 -15.83 -4.27
CA HIS A 693 2.88 -16.65 -4.86
C HIS A 693 2.49 -18.09 -5.22
N MET A 694 1.21 -18.46 -5.12
CA MET A 694 0.71 -19.74 -5.61
C MET A 694 0.86 -19.79 -7.13
N ARG A 695 1.41 -20.89 -7.63
CA ARG A 695 1.62 -21.17 -9.05
C ARG A 695 0.88 -22.43 -9.43
N VAL A 696 -0.01 -22.34 -10.41
CA VAL A 696 -0.90 -23.43 -10.80
C VAL A 696 -0.88 -23.61 -12.30
N ARG A 697 -0.64 -24.82 -12.77
CA ARG A 697 -0.77 -25.18 -14.17
C ARG A 697 -2.14 -25.78 -14.44
N PHE A 698 -2.66 -25.62 -15.65
CA PHE A 698 -4.01 -26.08 -15.96
C PHE A 698 -4.19 -27.60 -15.80
N ARG A 699 -3.13 -28.39 -16.07
CA ARG A 699 -3.14 -29.85 -15.86
C ARG A 699 -3.23 -30.26 -14.39
N ASP A 700 -2.87 -29.36 -13.48
CA ASP A 700 -2.79 -29.62 -12.05
C ASP A 700 -4.02 -29.15 -11.28
N LEU A 701 -4.99 -28.52 -11.96
CA LEU A 701 -6.17 -27.94 -11.32
C LEU A 701 -6.94 -28.96 -10.46
N LYS A 702 -7.23 -30.14 -11.01
CA LYS A 702 -7.95 -31.23 -10.32
C LYS A 702 -7.18 -31.83 -9.15
N GLN A 703 -5.91 -31.48 -8.99
CA GLN A 703 -5.07 -31.96 -7.90
C GLN A 703 -5.06 -31.00 -6.70
N LEU A 704 -5.43 -29.73 -6.89
CA LEU A 704 -5.48 -28.73 -5.82
C LEU A 704 -6.37 -29.13 -4.63
N PRO A 705 -7.54 -29.77 -4.81
CA PRO A 705 -8.37 -30.20 -3.68
C PRO A 705 -7.66 -31.17 -2.73
N PHE A 706 -6.68 -31.96 -3.21
CA PHE A 706 -5.90 -32.87 -2.35
C PHE A 706 -4.95 -32.14 -1.39
N LEU A 707 -4.72 -30.84 -1.58
CA LEU A 707 -3.96 -30.00 -0.66
C LEU A 707 -4.84 -29.47 0.49
N THR A 708 -6.17 -29.55 0.35
CA THR A 708 -7.14 -28.98 1.31
C THR A 708 -6.98 -29.52 2.73
N PRO A 709 -6.79 -30.84 2.98
CA PRO A 709 -6.59 -31.34 4.33
C PRO A 709 -5.34 -30.75 5.03
N ALA A 710 -4.22 -30.65 4.30
CA ALA A 710 -2.99 -30.03 4.80
C ALA A 710 -3.16 -28.51 5.03
N LEU A 711 -3.94 -27.83 4.19
CA LEU A 711 -4.28 -26.42 4.40
C LEU A 711 -5.17 -26.26 5.65
N LYS A 712 -6.19 -27.09 5.81
CA LYS A 712 -7.09 -27.04 6.99
C LYS A 712 -6.34 -27.25 8.30
N THR A 713 -5.39 -28.18 8.33
CA THR A 713 -4.54 -28.39 9.52
C THR A 713 -3.65 -27.18 9.77
N LEU A 714 -2.95 -26.65 8.75
CA LEU A 714 -2.09 -25.47 8.89
C LEU A 714 -2.83 -24.23 9.42
N PHE A 715 -4.08 -24.04 9.00
CA PHE A 715 -4.92 -22.89 9.40
C PHE A 715 -5.97 -23.25 10.46
N ALA A 716 -5.82 -24.35 11.20
CA ALA A 716 -6.85 -24.83 12.12
C ALA A 716 -7.24 -23.81 13.19
N GLU A 717 -6.26 -23.10 13.75
CA GLU A 717 -6.49 -22.02 14.73
C GLU A 717 -7.29 -20.86 14.10
N ASP A 718 -6.87 -20.39 12.93
CA ASP A 718 -7.54 -19.30 12.21
C ASP A 718 -8.99 -19.69 11.84
N LEU A 719 -9.21 -20.93 11.39
CA LEU A 719 -10.54 -21.44 11.07
C LEU A 719 -11.44 -21.51 12.31
N SER A 720 -10.89 -21.95 13.45
CA SER A 720 -11.64 -22.03 14.71
C SER A 720 -12.05 -20.64 15.20
N GLU A 721 -11.15 -19.65 15.15
CA GLU A 721 -11.46 -18.26 15.51
C GLU A 721 -12.57 -17.69 14.60
N MET A 722 -12.50 -17.97 13.30
CA MET A 722 -13.50 -17.52 12.34
C MET A 722 -14.88 -18.18 12.57
N GLU A 723 -14.92 -19.47 12.90
CA GLU A 723 -16.16 -20.18 13.25
C GLU A 723 -16.79 -19.58 14.52
N GLU A 724 -16.01 -19.30 15.56
CA GLU A 724 -16.52 -18.64 16.76
C GLU A 724 -17.08 -17.23 16.47
N GLU A 725 -16.39 -16.45 15.63
CA GLU A 725 -16.89 -15.14 15.24
C GLU A 725 -18.20 -15.23 14.44
N ARG A 726 -18.31 -16.22 13.55
CA ARG A 726 -19.52 -16.50 12.79
C ARG A 726 -20.68 -16.83 13.73
N GLU A 727 -20.51 -17.77 14.65
CA GLU A 727 -21.54 -18.15 15.62
C GLU A 727 -21.99 -16.94 16.47
N ARG A 728 -21.03 -16.11 16.92
CA ARG A 728 -21.33 -14.87 17.66
C ARG A 728 -22.14 -13.87 16.83
N ARG A 729 -21.92 -13.79 15.53
CA ARG A 729 -22.69 -12.92 14.62
C ARG A 729 -24.10 -13.47 14.39
N GLU A 730 -24.22 -14.78 14.17
CA GLU A 730 -25.51 -15.47 14.00
C GLU A 730 -26.40 -15.32 15.25
N LEU A 731 -25.82 -15.45 16.45
CA LEU A 731 -26.51 -15.21 17.73
C LEU A 731 -26.99 -13.76 17.89
N ARG A 732 -26.24 -12.79 17.37
CA ARG A 732 -26.60 -11.36 17.43
C ARG A 732 -27.68 -10.98 16.41
N ASN A 733 -27.83 -11.75 15.33
CA ASN A 733 -28.72 -11.43 14.21
C ASN A 733 -29.54 -12.65 13.73
N PRO A 734 -30.44 -13.21 14.56
CA PRO A 734 -31.16 -14.46 14.26
C PRO A 734 -32.17 -14.38 13.10
N LYS A 735 -32.35 -13.21 12.47
CA LYS A 735 -33.24 -13.03 11.31
C LYS A 735 -32.60 -13.41 9.97
N ALA A 736 -31.28 -13.56 9.91
CA ALA A 736 -30.55 -13.90 8.69
C ALA A 736 -30.42 -15.43 8.43
N SER A 737 -30.76 -16.28 9.42
CA SER A 737 -30.53 -17.73 9.37
C SER A 737 -31.77 -18.59 9.09
N ALA A 738 -32.90 -18.00 8.68
CA ALA A 738 -34.06 -18.78 8.28
C ALA A 738 -33.86 -19.35 6.86
N PRO A 739 -33.93 -20.67 6.64
CA PRO A 739 -33.85 -21.24 5.30
C PRO A 739 -35.02 -20.73 4.45
N PRO A 740 -34.84 -20.59 3.11
CA PRO A 740 -35.91 -20.15 2.24
C PRO A 740 -37.08 -21.11 2.36
N LYS A 741 -38.27 -20.58 2.67
CA LYS A 741 -39.50 -21.36 2.68
C LYS A 741 -39.65 -21.99 1.31
N ARG A 742 -39.63 -23.33 1.23
CA ARG A 742 -40.08 -24.07 0.06
C ARG A 742 -41.55 -23.72 -0.15
N ASP A 743 -41.85 -23.00 -1.22
CA ASP A 743 -43.22 -22.85 -1.69
C ASP A 743 -43.75 -24.24 -2.05
N ASN A 744 -44.60 -24.77 -1.18
CA ASN A 744 -45.39 -25.96 -1.47
C ASN A 744 -46.40 -25.60 -2.56
N LEU A 745 -46.12 -26.05 -3.78
CA LEU A 745 -47.14 -26.30 -4.80
C LEU A 745 -48.20 -27.23 -4.20
N GLN A 746 -49.40 -26.71 -3.96
CA GLN A 746 -50.61 -27.53 -3.85
C GLN A 746 -51.43 -27.41 -5.13
N PRO A 747 -52.09 -28.49 -5.58
CA PRO A 747 -52.63 -28.61 -6.92
C PRO A 747 -54.03 -28.00 -7.04
N GLN A 748 -54.34 -27.55 -8.25
CA GLN A 748 -55.67 -27.10 -8.65
C GLN A 748 -56.74 -28.18 -8.51
N GLY A 749 -57.96 -27.75 -8.15
CA GLY A 749 -59.18 -28.46 -8.54
C GLY A 749 -60.38 -28.25 -7.63
N GLY A 750 -61.47 -27.68 -8.16
CA GLY A 750 -62.83 -27.91 -7.63
C GLY A 750 -63.72 -26.68 -7.49
N ALA A 751 -64.46 -26.37 -8.56
CA ALA A 751 -65.57 -25.41 -8.55
C ALA A 751 -66.80 -25.93 -7.78
N LYS A 752 -67.54 -25.05 -7.08
CA LYS A 752 -68.98 -24.79 -7.31
C LYS A 752 -69.65 -23.91 -6.22
N ARG A 753 -70.35 -22.89 -6.74
CA ARG A 753 -71.72 -22.37 -6.42
C ARG A 753 -72.05 -21.68 -5.09
N GLU A 754 -72.41 -20.40 -5.27
CA GLU A 754 -73.67 -19.72 -4.93
C GLU A 754 -74.16 -19.74 -3.46
N SER A 755 -74.23 -18.55 -2.85
CA SER A 755 -75.52 -17.92 -2.54
C SER A 755 -75.35 -16.48 -2.05
N GLU A 756 -76.21 -15.62 -2.58
CA GLU A 756 -76.40 -14.21 -2.25
C GLU A 756 -77.02 -14.05 -0.84
N THR A 757 -76.74 -12.94 -0.15
CA THR A 757 -77.76 -12.00 0.35
C THR A 757 -77.10 -10.76 0.96
N VAL A 758 -77.83 -9.64 0.84
CA VAL A 758 -77.36 -8.24 0.81
C VAL A 758 -77.66 -7.53 2.17
N PRO A 759 -77.64 -6.18 2.31
CA PRO A 759 -76.67 -5.42 3.11
C PRO A 759 -77.32 -4.66 4.30
N THR A 760 -76.52 -3.96 5.11
CA THR A 760 -77.00 -2.71 5.75
C THR A 760 -75.91 -1.65 5.80
N ASP A 761 -76.29 -0.51 5.21
CA ASP A 761 -75.62 0.79 5.16
C ASP A 761 -75.44 1.43 6.55
N ALA A 762 -74.34 2.19 6.73
CA ALA A 762 -74.40 3.60 7.16
C ALA A 762 -73.02 4.31 7.08
N LYS A 763 -72.75 4.78 5.86
CA LYS A 763 -72.11 6.05 5.45
C LYS A 763 -71.60 7.08 6.48
N ARG A 764 -70.54 7.78 6.01
CA ARG A 764 -70.09 9.20 6.17
C ARG A 764 -68.98 9.46 7.21
N LEU A 765 -67.92 10.23 6.96
CA LEU A 765 -67.52 11.14 5.86
C LEU A 765 -65.98 11.36 5.99
N LYS A 766 -65.16 10.93 5.03
CA LYS A 766 -64.39 11.70 4.02
C LYS A 766 -63.47 12.85 4.50
N THR A 767 -62.20 12.69 4.07
CA THR A 767 -61.22 13.66 3.55
C THR A 767 -60.54 14.65 4.50
N ARG A 768 -59.23 14.46 4.72
CA ARG A 768 -58.18 15.02 3.84
C ARG A 768 -56.89 14.19 3.91
#